data_AF-A0A0C3BRY2-F1
#
_entry.id   AF-A0A0C3BRY2-F1
#
_cell.length_a   1.000
_cell.length_b   1.000
_cell.length_c   1.000
_cell.angle_alpha   90.00
_cell.angle_beta   90.00
_cell.angle_gamma   90.00
#
_symmetry.space_group_name_H-M   'P 1'
#
loop_
_entity.id
_entity.type
_entity.pdbx_description
1 polymer ?
#
loop_
_entity_poly.entity_id
_entity_poly.type
_entity_poly.pdbx_seq_one_letter_code
_entity_poly.pdbx_strand_id
1 'polypeptide(L)'
;MFIVVTCRAILGVSRRFGDLLLGLIAVLLQASFRHDTGNPDLKHWQNRVLKELPITSDTVMKKFNLDGRKKVHAVCLRCHCTYPPLGDPENPTYPERCSNKPSPDSTCEAALLENDPDGHPRPLKTYDYYIFHDYLGALLARPDLENMMDDSCDQLMDSIQKGDQPEFVDDLLQADFVRTFKGPEEGRLFVDRPSKAEGRYLFALNVDFFHSEGQTPRSASVSSGLISAVCLSLPLEIRYKPENMYVAGVIPGPNHPNLTQLNHYVRPLVDDMGISWKRGVRYSRTANYPSGRPTRSAILLSVNDLPATRQLNAYAGTSSHHICTICQCYHLSNRDRTDTDSSDWHPRDLQQLRKDAEDWRSAPTDKIQNDLFSQTGIRWSELWRLPYWDPTRMLVVDSMHCLLEGLAQHHFRKVLHLQDPKRKSKATRIPAFKFQFEAPDDDYKSNFPKDAEHIPLIHKALIRSLGALVFVVTDLIPESDRPTGKLTKASYAEALVNWRKQFPLRAAEGETVETGDKAQRKFGTPVVMERIRKVIQEMDTPSWLRSVPRNFGLAAAGTIKADEWRTLATVYLPVALVSVWGDGTQHTSEEDAAFLRQILDHTMDLVCAISLACMNTMTPIRVASYRRYILSWVSKVRILHPNSKLSVNYHMAIHIYDFLQLFGPVRSWWCFPFERLIGYLQRLPHNHKSGELEATMAATFTRVARLRQWLGRPNLDPFLKECRLVFDKAFGNK
;
A
#
# COMPACT_ATOMS: atom_id res chain seq x y z
N MET A 1 -4.35 40.04 -1.68
CA MET A 1 -3.30 39.08 -1.25
C MET A 1 -3.80 37.63 -1.26
N PHE A 2 -4.86 37.29 -0.53
CA PHE A 2 -5.38 35.91 -0.46
C PHE A 2 -5.66 35.24 -1.83
N ILE A 3 -6.29 35.97 -2.76
CA ILE A 3 -6.55 35.49 -4.13
C ILE A 3 -5.25 35.09 -4.84
N VAL A 4 -4.21 35.91 -4.74
CA VAL A 4 -2.91 35.67 -5.38
C VAL A 4 -2.24 34.43 -4.79
N VAL A 5 -2.32 34.24 -3.47
CA VAL A 5 -1.81 33.03 -2.81
C VAL A 5 -2.56 31.79 -3.28
N THR A 6 -3.89 31.86 -3.35
CA THR A 6 -4.73 30.74 -3.81
C THR A 6 -4.38 30.36 -5.25
N CYS A 7 -4.26 31.34 -6.16
CA CYS A 7 -3.86 31.11 -7.54
C CYS A 7 -2.43 30.53 -7.64
N ARG A 8 -1.48 31.04 -6.86
CA ARG A 8 -0.07 30.59 -6.88
C ARG A 8 0.10 29.18 -6.29
N ALA A 9 -0.56 28.90 -5.16
CA ALA A 9 -0.39 27.66 -4.41
C ALA A 9 -1.22 26.50 -5.00
N ILE A 10 -2.43 26.77 -5.51
CA ILE A 10 -3.36 25.71 -5.95
C ILE A 10 -3.43 25.60 -7.46
N LEU A 11 -3.56 26.74 -8.16
CA LEU A 11 -3.69 26.74 -9.62
C LEU A 11 -2.34 26.72 -10.34
N GLY A 12 -1.23 26.84 -9.60
CA GLY A 12 0.11 26.83 -10.18
C GLY A 12 0.39 28.00 -11.12
N VAL A 13 -0.28 29.15 -10.95
CA VAL A 13 -0.06 30.30 -11.86
C VAL A 13 1.38 30.79 -11.80
N SER A 14 1.89 31.24 -12.94
CA SER A 14 3.27 31.75 -13.04
C SER A 14 3.47 32.99 -12.15
N ARG A 15 4.73 33.26 -11.78
CA ARG A 15 5.09 34.49 -11.05
C ARG A 15 4.59 35.74 -11.77
N ARG A 16 4.82 35.82 -13.09
CA ARG A 16 4.37 36.94 -13.93
C ARG A 16 2.86 37.16 -13.85
N PHE A 17 2.08 36.09 -13.87
CA PHE A 17 0.63 36.20 -13.75
C PHE A 17 0.19 36.57 -12.33
N GLY A 18 0.86 36.04 -11.30
CA GLY A 18 0.64 36.47 -9.92
C GLY A 18 0.93 37.97 -9.71
N ASP A 19 2.01 38.46 -10.31
CA ASP A 19 2.40 39.88 -10.28
C ASP A 19 1.38 40.74 -11.03
N LEU A 20 0.88 40.26 -12.18
CA LEU A 20 -0.22 40.90 -12.91
C LEU A 20 -1.50 40.99 -12.08
N LEU A 21 -1.90 39.91 -11.39
CA LEU A 21 -3.08 39.92 -10.52
C LEU A 21 -2.93 40.95 -9.38
N LEU A 22 -1.73 41.10 -8.80
CA LEU A 22 -1.47 42.14 -7.80
C LEU A 22 -1.61 43.54 -8.40
N GLY A 23 -1.07 43.76 -9.60
CA GLY A 23 -1.21 45.02 -10.32
C GLY A 23 -2.68 45.37 -10.59
N LEU A 24 -3.47 44.42 -11.07
CA LEU A 24 -4.90 44.61 -11.31
C LEU A 24 -5.67 44.93 -10.03
N ILE A 25 -5.38 44.26 -8.92
CA ILE A 25 -5.99 44.58 -7.62
C ILE A 25 -5.63 46.00 -7.17
N ALA A 26 -4.37 46.42 -7.35
CA ALA A 26 -3.93 47.77 -7.01
C ALA A 26 -4.67 48.84 -7.85
N VAL A 27 -4.83 48.60 -9.16
CA VAL A 27 -5.57 49.49 -10.07
C VAL A 27 -7.05 49.57 -9.67
N LEU A 28 -7.69 48.43 -9.40
CA LEU A 28 -9.11 48.39 -9.00
C LEU A 28 -9.35 49.11 -7.67
N LEU A 29 -8.46 48.93 -6.68
CA LEU A 29 -8.53 49.65 -5.41
C LEU A 29 -8.32 51.16 -5.61
N GLN A 30 -7.36 51.56 -6.43
CA GLN A 30 -7.12 52.96 -6.73
C GLN A 30 -8.32 53.61 -7.44
N ALA A 31 -8.93 52.92 -8.41
CA ALA A 31 -10.14 53.37 -9.10
C ALA A 31 -11.32 53.49 -8.12
N SER A 32 -11.51 52.49 -7.26
CA SER A 32 -12.59 52.48 -6.26
C SER A 32 -12.43 53.61 -5.25
N PHE A 33 -11.21 53.84 -4.74
CA PHE A 33 -10.95 54.92 -3.80
C PHE A 33 -11.18 56.31 -4.39
N ARG A 34 -10.90 56.51 -5.68
CA ARG A 34 -11.16 57.77 -6.39
C ARG A 34 -12.64 57.99 -6.69
N HIS A 35 -13.38 56.91 -6.97
CA HIS A 35 -14.82 56.97 -7.18
C HIS A 35 -15.55 57.37 -5.89
N ASP A 36 -15.12 56.86 -4.75
CA ASP A 36 -15.78 57.07 -3.45
C ASP A 36 -15.55 58.47 -2.85
N THR A 37 -14.47 59.16 -3.25
CA THR A 37 -14.12 60.49 -2.70
C THR A 37 -14.55 61.67 -3.56
N GLY A 38 -14.84 61.47 -4.85
CA GLY A 38 -15.08 62.56 -5.80
C GLY A 38 -13.92 63.57 -5.93
N ASN A 39 -12.77 63.28 -5.31
CA ASN A 39 -11.61 64.15 -5.17
C ASN A 39 -10.41 63.47 -5.84
N PRO A 40 -9.63 64.17 -6.69
CA PRO A 40 -8.44 63.60 -7.33
C PRO A 40 -7.41 63.07 -6.32
N ASP A 41 -7.38 63.62 -5.10
CA ASP A 41 -6.43 63.24 -4.07
C ASP A 41 -6.97 62.16 -3.11
N LEU A 42 -6.17 61.09 -2.97
CA LEU A 42 -6.46 59.97 -2.07
C LEU A 42 -6.21 60.37 -0.60
N LYS A 43 -7.08 59.93 0.31
CA LYS A 43 -6.89 60.11 1.76
C LYS A 43 -5.60 59.43 2.21
N HIS A 44 -4.98 59.93 3.27
CA HIS A 44 -3.71 59.41 3.79
C HIS A 44 -3.73 57.89 4.03
N TRP A 45 -4.82 57.34 4.58
CA TRP A 45 -4.94 55.90 4.82
C TRP A 45 -5.10 55.08 3.52
N GLN A 46 -5.77 55.61 2.48
CA GLN A 46 -5.89 54.96 1.17
C GLN A 46 -4.53 54.87 0.48
N ASN A 47 -3.74 55.95 0.54
CA ASN A 47 -2.35 55.95 0.08
C ASN A 47 -1.48 54.95 0.86
N ARG A 48 -1.69 54.82 2.17
CA ARG A 48 -1.00 53.83 2.99
C ARG A 48 -1.34 52.40 2.56
N VAL A 49 -2.62 52.08 2.35
CA VAL A 49 -3.06 50.76 1.86
C VAL A 49 -2.42 50.41 0.52
N LEU A 50 -2.39 51.35 -0.43
CA LEU A 50 -1.76 51.12 -1.74
C LEU A 50 -0.24 50.90 -1.63
N LYS A 51 0.44 51.61 -0.71
CA LYS A 51 1.88 51.42 -0.46
C LYS A 51 2.20 50.10 0.25
N GLU A 52 1.30 49.60 1.09
CA GLU A 52 1.48 48.34 1.83
C GLU A 52 1.21 47.08 0.98
N LEU A 53 0.55 47.24 -0.17
CA LEU A 53 0.32 46.14 -1.10
C LEU A 53 1.66 45.63 -1.67
N PRO A 54 1.95 44.31 -1.55
CA PRO A 54 3.15 43.75 -2.14
C PRO A 54 3.17 43.93 -3.66
N ILE A 55 4.33 44.29 -4.20
CA ILE A 55 4.55 44.46 -5.65
C ILE A 55 4.66 43.11 -6.36
N THR A 56 5.26 42.11 -5.68
CA THR A 56 5.50 40.78 -6.27
C THR A 56 4.76 39.69 -5.52
N SER A 57 4.28 38.71 -6.28
CA SER A 57 3.61 37.51 -5.79
C SER A 57 4.53 36.67 -4.89
N ASP A 58 5.84 36.67 -5.13
CA ASP A 58 6.80 36.01 -4.25
C ASP A 58 6.88 36.67 -2.86
N THR A 59 6.75 38.01 -2.79
CA THR A 59 6.64 38.70 -1.50
C THR A 59 5.38 38.28 -0.75
N VAL A 60 4.26 38.10 -1.46
CA VAL A 60 3.02 37.57 -0.85
C VAL A 60 3.24 36.14 -0.36
N MET A 61 3.82 35.25 -1.17
CA MET A 61 4.07 33.86 -0.79
C MET A 61 4.99 33.77 0.45
N LYS A 62 6.06 34.58 0.49
CA LYS A 62 6.97 34.69 1.65
C LYS A 62 6.23 35.16 2.91
N LYS A 63 5.32 36.14 2.80
CA LYS A 63 4.49 36.61 3.93
C LYS A 63 3.61 35.50 4.52
N PHE A 64 3.10 34.58 3.70
CA PHE A 64 2.28 33.45 4.17
C PHE A 64 3.11 32.25 4.65
N ASN A 65 4.39 32.14 4.27
CA ASN A 65 5.34 31.10 4.69
C ASN A 65 4.83 29.65 4.48
N LEU A 66 4.34 29.38 3.27
CA LEU A 66 3.67 28.11 2.91
C LEU A 66 4.62 27.01 2.44
N ASP A 67 5.90 27.29 2.22
CA ASP A 67 6.82 26.35 1.56
C ASP A 67 7.24 25.15 2.40
N GLY A 68 7.12 25.22 3.74
CA GLY A 68 7.66 24.19 4.63
C GLY A 68 9.18 24.19 4.68
N ARG A 69 9.75 23.83 5.83
CA ARG A 69 11.19 23.60 5.94
C ARG A 69 11.51 22.22 5.36
N LYS A 70 12.45 22.20 4.42
CA LYS A 70 12.95 20.99 3.77
C LYS A 70 14.48 21.00 3.69
N LYS A 71 15.06 19.82 3.51
CA LYS A 71 16.47 19.59 3.19
C LYS A 71 16.55 18.95 1.81
N VAL A 72 17.20 19.63 0.88
CA VAL A 72 17.47 19.11 -0.47
C VAL A 72 18.68 18.18 -0.36
N HIS A 73 18.48 16.88 -0.53
CA HIS A 73 19.56 15.91 -0.49
C HIS A 73 20.11 15.68 -1.90
N ALA A 74 21.43 15.57 -2.05
CA ALA A 74 22.03 15.04 -3.27
C ALA A 74 21.85 13.51 -3.30
N VAL A 75 21.51 12.96 -4.46
CA VAL A 75 21.22 11.54 -4.65
C VAL A 75 22.23 10.94 -5.63
N CYS A 76 22.90 9.87 -5.21
CA CYS A 76 23.76 9.11 -6.11
C CYS A 76 22.94 8.39 -7.20
N LEU A 77 23.22 8.67 -8.47
CA LEU A 77 22.53 8.03 -9.61
C LEU A 77 22.77 6.52 -9.71
N ARG A 78 23.87 6.01 -9.11
CA ARG A 78 24.25 4.59 -9.19
C ARG A 78 23.69 3.76 -8.04
N CYS A 79 23.80 4.24 -6.80
CA CYS A 79 23.38 3.47 -5.62
C CYS A 79 22.23 4.09 -4.81
N HIS A 80 21.68 5.23 -5.25
CA HIS A 80 20.60 5.95 -4.58
C HIS A 80 20.91 6.49 -3.17
N CYS A 81 22.17 6.38 -2.70
CA CYS A 81 22.55 6.98 -1.42
C CYS A 81 22.30 8.49 -1.42
N THR A 82 21.69 8.97 -0.34
CA THR A 82 21.31 10.37 -0.14
C THR A 82 22.33 11.07 0.76
N TYR A 83 22.68 12.31 0.42
CA TYR A 83 23.60 13.15 1.18
C TYR A 83 22.90 14.47 1.54
N PRO A 84 22.77 14.79 2.84
CA PRO A 84 22.20 16.07 3.24
C PRO A 84 23.10 17.24 2.81
N PRO A 85 22.55 18.46 2.68
CA PRO A 85 23.34 19.64 2.39
C PRO A 85 24.28 19.97 3.56
N LEU A 86 25.50 20.42 3.24
CA LEU A 86 26.53 20.87 4.18
C LEU A 86 26.71 22.39 4.07
N GLY A 87 27.14 23.04 5.16
CA GLY A 87 27.43 24.47 5.17
C GLY A 87 26.19 25.37 5.29
N ASP A 88 26.24 26.54 4.65
CA ASP A 88 25.21 27.58 4.70
C ASP A 88 23.93 27.14 3.97
N PRO A 89 22.73 27.25 4.58
CA PRO A 89 21.45 27.01 3.90
C PRO A 89 21.23 27.82 2.61
N GLU A 90 21.82 29.01 2.46
CA GLU A 90 21.69 29.81 1.24
C GLU A 90 22.58 29.29 0.11
N ASN A 91 23.73 28.71 0.45
CA ASN A 91 24.71 28.15 -0.48
C ASN A 91 25.14 26.75 -0.04
N PRO A 92 24.24 25.75 -0.14
CA PRO A 92 24.52 24.41 0.34
C PRO A 92 25.60 23.74 -0.50
N THR A 93 26.56 23.11 0.16
CA THR A 93 27.60 22.30 -0.48
C THR A 93 27.31 20.82 -0.29
N TYR A 94 27.85 19.99 -1.18
CA TYR A 94 27.66 18.55 -1.19
C TYR A 94 29.00 17.87 -1.52
N PRO A 95 29.21 16.61 -1.13
CA PRO A 95 30.37 15.85 -1.57
C PRO A 95 30.38 15.73 -3.11
N GLU A 96 31.55 15.85 -3.74
CA GLU A 96 31.68 15.69 -5.19
C GLU A 96 31.44 14.25 -5.65
N ARG A 97 31.77 13.28 -4.80
CA ARG A 97 31.68 11.84 -5.09
C ARG A 97 30.98 11.07 -3.97
N CYS A 98 30.30 10.00 -4.37
CA CYS A 98 29.57 9.12 -3.49
C CYS A 98 30.52 8.22 -2.67
N SER A 99 30.47 8.32 -1.34
CA SER A 99 31.23 7.49 -0.40
C SER A 99 30.49 6.24 0.09
N ASN A 100 29.25 6.02 -0.37
CA ASN A 100 28.45 4.85 0.01
C ASN A 100 29.11 3.53 -0.41
N LYS A 101 29.00 2.53 0.46
CA LYS A 101 29.34 1.14 0.20
C LYS A 101 28.05 0.35 0.00
N PRO A 102 27.53 0.23 -1.24
CA PRO A 102 26.28 -0.48 -1.50
C PRO A 102 26.38 -1.97 -1.21
N SER A 103 27.61 -2.51 -1.21
CA SER A 103 27.91 -3.87 -0.79
C SER A 103 29.26 -3.89 -0.04
N PRO A 104 29.51 -4.86 0.86
CA PRO A 104 30.78 -4.99 1.57
C PRO A 104 32.02 -4.95 0.65
N ASP A 105 31.91 -5.54 -0.54
CA ASP A 105 33.01 -5.67 -1.48
C ASP A 105 33.18 -4.45 -2.43
N SER A 106 32.30 -3.45 -2.35
CA SER A 106 32.30 -2.34 -3.31
C SER A 106 32.08 -0.95 -2.69
N THR A 107 32.79 0.04 -3.23
CA THR A 107 32.53 1.47 -2.97
C THR A 107 32.00 2.11 -4.25
N CYS A 108 31.00 2.99 -4.12
CA CYS A 108 30.28 3.49 -5.29
C CYS A 108 31.08 4.49 -6.14
N GLU A 109 31.72 5.49 -5.50
CA GLU A 109 32.58 6.55 -6.07
C GLU A 109 32.03 7.39 -7.23
N ALA A 110 30.75 7.21 -7.57
CA ALA A 110 30.07 7.94 -8.63
C ALA A 110 30.02 9.45 -8.32
N ALA A 111 30.12 10.27 -9.36
CA ALA A 111 29.94 11.71 -9.24
C ALA A 111 28.53 12.03 -8.70
N LEU A 112 28.45 13.04 -7.83
CA LEU A 112 27.20 13.54 -7.27
C LEU A 112 26.82 14.90 -7.86
N LEU A 113 27.78 15.65 -8.39
CA LEU A 113 27.61 17.04 -8.82
C LEU A 113 27.90 17.20 -10.32
N GLU A 114 27.27 18.20 -10.89
CA GLU A 114 27.55 18.78 -12.20
C GLU A 114 27.65 20.30 -12.09
N ASN A 115 28.32 20.96 -13.03
CA ASN A 115 28.34 22.42 -13.07
C ASN A 115 27.07 22.92 -13.78
N ASP A 116 26.44 23.94 -13.20
CA ASP A 116 25.38 24.69 -13.86
C ASP A 116 25.94 25.58 -15.00
N PRO A 117 25.08 26.24 -15.81
CA PRO A 117 25.54 27.08 -16.91
C PRO A 117 26.46 28.24 -16.49
N ASP A 118 26.39 28.67 -15.23
CA ASP A 118 27.20 29.73 -14.64
C ASP A 118 28.49 29.18 -14.00
N GLY A 119 28.72 27.87 -14.05
CA GLY A 119 29.90 27.19 -13.55
C GLY A 119 29.85 26.79 -12.07
N HIS A 120 28.69 26.92 -11.42
CA HIS A 120 28.52 26.55 -10.01
C HIS A 120 28.16 25.07 -9.85
N PRO A 121 28.73 24.36 -8.87
CA PRO A 121 28.45 22.96 -8.64
C PRO A 121 27.03 22.75 -8.08
N ARG A 122 26.24 21.89 -8.72
CA ARG A 122 24.89 21.50 -8.29
C ARG A 122 24.70 19.98 -8.32
N PRO A 123 23.82 19.40 -7.49
CA PRO A 123 23.55 17.96 -7.53
C PRO A 123 22.99 17.49 -8.87
N LEU A 124 23.49 16.34 -9.35
CA LEU A 124 22.98 15.63 -10.53
C LEU A 124 21.52 15.18 -10.36
N LYS A 125 21.16 14.81 -9.13
CA LYS A 125 19.81 14.39 -8.76
C LYS A 125 19.55 14.78 -7.32
N THR A 126 18.34 15.25 -7.04
CA THR A 126 17.95 15.70 -5.70
C THR A 126 16.80 14.89 -5.13
N TYR A 127 16.70 14.87 -3.81
CA TYR A 127 15.55 14.38 -3.05
C TYR A 127 15.18 15.39 -1.98
N ASP A 128 13.99 15.96 -2.09
CA ASP A 128 13.46 16.94 -1.15
C ASP A 128 12.84 16.23 0.06
N TYR A 129 13.55 16.25 1.18
CA TYR A 129 13.04 15.78 2.46
C TYR A 129 12.43 16.94 3.24
N TYR A 130 11.10 16.94 3.43
CA TYR A 130 10.43 17.87 4.33
C TYR A 130 10.71 17.45 5.77
N ILE A 131 10.96 18.42 6.66
CA ILE A 131 11.36 18.11 8.03
C ILE A 131 10.13 17.75 8.86
N PHE A 132 10.13 16.56 9.45
CA PHE A 132 8.98 16.06 10.22
C PHE A 132 8.59 17.00 11.37
N HIS A 133 9.59 17.49 12.10
CA HIS A 133 9.38 18.41 13.21
C HIS A 133 8.78 19.75 12.79
N ASP A 134 8.95 20.17 11.53
CA ASP A 134 8.32 21.37 11.00
C ASP A 134 6.83 21.15 10.71
N TYR A 135 6.49 19.97 10.19
CA TYR A 135 5.09 19.54 10.05
C TYR A 135 4.39 19.43 11.41
N LEU A 136 5.00 18.76 12.39
CA LEU A 136 4.41 18.64 13.73
C LEU A 136 4.24 20.02 14.39
N GLY A 137 5.22 20.92 14.22
CA GLY A 137 5.12 22.30 14.69
C GLY A 137 3.92 23.06 14.07
N ALA A 138 3.58 22.77 12.82
CA ALA A 138 2.41 23.35 12.16
C ALA A 138 1.08 22.83 12.75
N LEU A 139 1.01 21.55 13.13
CA LEU A 139 -0.14 21.01 13.87
C LEU A 139 -0.26 21.64 15.26
N LEU A 140 0.84 21.73 16.00
CA LEU A 140 0.89 22.31 17.35
C LEU A 140 0.67 23.83 17.37
N ALA A 141 0.77 24.50 16.23
CA ALA A 141 0.42 25.91 16.10
C ALA A 141 -1.11 26.15 16.10
N ARG A 142 -1.92 25.08 16.14
CA ARG A 142 -3.38 25.14 16.19
C ARG A 142 -3.90 24.62 17.54
N PRO A 143 -4.62 25.45 18.32
CA PRO A 143 -5.07 25.06 19.64
C PRO A 143 -6.09 23.91 19.60
N ASP A 144 -6.94 23.88 18.57
CA ASP A 144 -7.93 22.83 18.40
C ASP A 144 -7.29 21.46 18.12
N LEU A 145 -6.25 21.42 17.28
CA LEU A 145 -5.52 20.17 17.00
C LEU A 145 -4.62 19.77 18.17
N GLU A 146 -3.93 20.72 18.80
CA GLU A 146 -3.07 20.46 19.96
C GLU A 146 -3.88 19.88 21.12
N ASN A 147 -5.08 20.43 21.41
CA ASN A 147 -5.99 19.88 22.41
C ASN A 147 -6.43 18.46 22.05
N MET A 148 -6.93 18.22 20.83
CA MET A 148 -7.38 16.88 20.43
C MET A 148 -6.29 15.82 20.58
N MET A 149 -5.04 16.14 20.24
CA MET A 149 -3.93 15.19 20.34
C MET A 149 -3.51 14.95 21.80
N ASP A 150 -3.52 15.97 22.63
CA ASP A 150 -3.21 15.88 24.06
C ASP A 150 -4.32 15.12 24.81
N ASP A 151 -5.59 15.46 24.56
CA ASP A 151 -6.77 14.83 25.13
C ASP A 151 -6.83 13.34 24.79
N SER A 152 -6.45 12.96 23.56
CA SER A 152 -6.38 11.57 23.12
C SER A 152 -5.43 10.72 24.00
N CYS A 153 -4.30 11.28 24.42
CA CYS A 153 -3.38 10.57 25.33
C CYS A 153 -3.92 10.54 26.76
N ASP A 154 -4.47 11.66 27.24
CA ASP A 154 -4.96 11.79 28.61
C ASP A 154 -6.17 10.87 28.85
N GLN A 155 -7.15 10.87 27.95
CA GLN A 155 -8.33 10.00 28.04
C GLN A 155 -7.95 8.52 28.04
N LEU A 156 -6.97 8.14 27.22
CA LEU A 156 -6.47 6.77 27.19
C LEU A 156 -5.77 6.39 28.50
N MET A 157 -4.92 7.27 29.04
CA MET A 157 -4.24 7.04 30.31
C MET A 157 -5.23 6.95 31.48
N ASP A 158 -6.24 7.80 31.51
CA ASP A 158 -7.31 7.76 32.51
C ASP A 158 -8.07 6.42 32.44
N SER A 159 -8.38 5.93 31.24
CA SER A 159 -9.00 4.61 31.04
C SER A 159 -8.10 3.46 31.52
N ILE A 160 -6.80 3.51 31.24
CA ILE A 160 -5.84 2.50 31.71
C ILE A 160 -5.76 2.46 33.23
N GLN A 161 -5.70 3.63 33.89
CA GLN A 161 -5.60 3.73 35.35
C GLN A 161 -6.86 3.25 36.07
N LYS A 162 -8.04 3.46 35.48
CA LYS A 162 -9.31 2.93 36.01
C LYS A 162 -9.47 1.43 35.82
N GLY A 163 -8.64 0.81 34.98
CA GLY A 163 -8.81 -0.58 34.56
C GLY A 163 -9.97 -0.78 33.58
N ASP A 164 -10.44 0.30 32.95
CA ASP A 164 -11.56 0.26 32.01
C ASP A 164 -11.12 -0.45 30.73
N GLN A 165 -11.75 -1.58 30.41
CA GLN A 165 -11.61 -2.23 29.10
C GLN A 165 -12.83 -1.85 28.26
N PRO A 166 -12.64 -1.27 27.06
CA PRO A 166 -13.77 -0.89 26.22
C PRO A 166 -14.51 -2.15 25.76
N GLU A 167 -15.85 -2.13 25.80
CA GLU A 167 -16.70 -3.23 25.30
C GLU A 167 -16.45 -3.50 23.80
N PHE A 168 -16.17 -2.43 23.05
CA PHE A 168 -15.76 -2.47 21.65
C PHE A 168 -14.72 -1.40 21.38
N VAL A 169 -13.86 -1.66 20.39
CA VAL A 169 -12.85 -0.71 19.90
C VAL A 169 -13.37 -0.09 18.61
N ASP A 170 -13.40 1.24 18.53
CA ASP A 170 -13.78 1.96 17.31
C ASP A 170 -12.62 2.77 16.69
N ASP A 171 -11.62 3.12 17.48
CA ASP A 171 -10.36 3.69 17.02
C ASP A 171 -9.15 3.00 17.65
N LEU A 172 -8.05 3.03 16.91
CA LEU A 172 -6.79 2.44 17.31
C LEU A 172 -6.27 2.95 18.66
N LEU A 173 -6.58 4.19 19.06
CA LEU A 173 -6.14 4.72 20.35
C LEU A 173 -6.77 3.97 21.54
N GLN A 174 -7.90 3.30 21.37
CA GLN A 174 -8.52 2.44 22.39
C GLN A 174 -8.00 1.00 22.36
N ALA A 175 -7.18 0.65 21.36
CA ALA A 175 -6.77 -0.73 21.12
C ALA A 175 -5.64 -1.19 22.06
N ASP A 176 -5.57 -2.51 22.27
CA ASP A 176 -4.67 -3.14 23.24
C ASP A 176 -3.18 -2.84 23.01
N PHE A 177 -2.76 -2.68 21.76
CA PHE A 177 -1.37 -2.38 21.46
C PHE A 177 -0.94 -1.04 22.05
N VAL A 178 -1.75 0.01 21.91
CA VAL A 178 -1.42 1.35 22.43
C VAL A 178 -1.40 1.36 23.96
N ARG A 179 -2.32 0.62 24.58
CA ARG A 179 -2.41 0.47 26.04
C ARG A 179 -1.19 -0.22 26.68
N THR A 180 -0.42 -0.96 25.88
CA THR A 180 0.79 -1.69 26.32
C THR A 180 2.08 -1.16 25.68
N PHE A 181 2.01 -0.12 24.85
CA PHE A 181 3.14 0.42 24.13
C PHE A 181 4.08 1.19 25.07
N LYS A 182 5.23 0.59 25.38
CA LYS A 182 6.24 1.16 26.28
C LYS A 182 6.90 2.38 25.67
N GLY A 183 7.14 3.41 26.48
CA GLY A 183 7.83 4.62 26.08
C GLY A 183 9.36 4.52 26.14
N PRO A 184 10.07 5.63 25.88
CA PRO A 184 11.53 5.69 25.99
C PRO A 184 12.03 5.61 27.45
N GLU A 185 11.15 5.87 28.42
CA GLU A 185 11.45 5.79 29.84
C GLU A 185 11.05 4.42 30.37
N GLU A 186 11.98 3.76 31.07
CA GLU A 186 11.76 2.41 31.58
C GLU A 186 10.57 2.36 32.54
N GLY A 187 9.71 1.34 32.38
CA GLY A 187 8.51 1.15 33.18
C GLY A 187 7.33 2.08 32.85
N ARG A 188 7.49 3.04 31.93
CA ARG A 188 6.44 4.00 31.55
C ARG A 188 5.86 3.70 30.17
N LEU A 189 4.54 3.86 30.02
CA LEU A 189 3.88 3.79 28.71
C LEU A 189 4.21 5.02 27.86
N PHE A 190 4.21 4.86 26.53
CA PHE A 190 4.43 5.99 25.65
C PHE A 190 3.34 7.05 25.84
N VAL A 191 2.09 6.66 26.03
CA VAL A 191 0.98 7.63 26.20
C VAL A 191 0.94 8.29 27.58
N ASP A 192 1.73 7.82 28.56
CA ASP A 192 1.85 8.45 29.88
C ASP A 192 2.69 9.74 29.79
N ARG A 193 2.04 10.91 29.72
CA ARG A 193 2.70 12.20 29.52
C ARG A 193 3.11 12.83 30.86
N PRO A 194 4.41 12.87 31.23
CA PRO A 194 4.84 13.46 32.48
C PRO A 194 4.48 14.95 32.53
N SER A 195 3.96 15.40 33.68
CA SER A 195 3.53 16.78 33.98
C SER A 195 2.43 17.36 33.09
N LYS A 196 1.83 16.57 32.17
CA LYS A 196 0.93 17.00 31.08
C LYS A 196 1.51 18.08 30.13
N ALA A 197 2.65 18.67 30.45
CA ALA A 197 3.33 19.66 29.64
C ALA A 197 4.06 19.03 28.43
N GLU A 198 4.51 17.77 28.52
CA GLU A 198 5.10 17.07 27.37
C GLU A 198 4.01 16.59 26.40
N GLY A 199 4.19 16.86 25.10
CA GLY A 199 3.32 16.30 24.05
C GLY A 199 3.83 14.92 23.60
N ARG A 200 2.97 13.93 23.45
CA ARG A 200 3.37 12.59 22.99
C ARG A 200 2.45 12.12 21.86
N TYR A 201 3.00 11.90 20.68
CA TYR A 201 2.20 11.73 19.46
C TYR A 201 2.59 10.50 18.65
N LEU A 202 1.59 9.71 18.29
CA LEU A 202 1.73 8.46 17.52
C LEU A 202 1.45 8.68 16.03
N PHE A 203 2.18 7.99 15.16
CA PHE A 203 2.11 8.13 13.70
C PHE A 203 2.00 6.78 12.97
N ALA A 204 1.27 6.75 11.87
CA ALA A 204 1.31 5.66 10.89
C ALA A 204 2.18 6.06 9.70
N LEU A 205 3.15 5.23 9.34
CA LEU A 205 4.00 5.40 8.16
C LEU A 205 3.38 4.69 6.95
N ASN A 206 3.47 5.31 5.77
CA ASN A 206 3.14 4.68 4.50
C ASN A 206 4.22 4.99 3.46
N VAL A 207 4.60 3.95 2.73
CA VAL A 207 5.42 4.02 1.53
C VAL A 207 4.67 3.32 0.41
N ASP A 208 4.53 3.99 -0.72
CA ASP A 208 3.86 3.45 -1.89
C ASP A 208 4.53 3.96 -3.17
N PHE A 209 4.38 3.23 -4.27
CA PHE A 209 4.95 3.58 -5.56
C PHE A 209 3.87 3.72 -6.62
N PHE A 210 3.95 4.80 -7.38
CA PHE A 210 2.92 5.17 -8.34
C PHE A 210 3.52 5.78 -9.61
N HIS A 211 2.74 5.73 -10.68
CA HIS A 211 3.07 6.40 -11.93
C HIS A 211 2.80 7.89 -11.76
N SER A 212 3.83 8.73 -11.84
CA SER A 212 3.74 10.14 -11.44
C SER A 212 2.82 10.99 -12.32
N GLU A 213 2.70 10.65 -13.61
CA GLU A 213 1.74 11.28 -14.53
C GLU A 213 0.48 10.43 -14.79
N GLY A 214 0.22 9.42 -13.95
CA GLY A 214 -0.90 8.48 -14.11
C GLY A 214 -0.69 7.48 -15.26
N GLN A 215 -1.73 6.68 -15.55
CA GLN A 215 -1.70 5.68 -16.62
C GLN A 215 -2.11 6.31 -17.97
N THR A 216 -1.18 6.98 -18.64
CA THR A 216 -1.34 7.35 -20.06
C THR A 216 -0.35 6.56 -20.92
N PRO A 217 -0.63 6.32 -22.22
CA PRO A 217 0.29 5.60 -23.10
C PRO A 217 1.70 6.22 -23.21
N ARG A 218 1.86 7.50 -22.85
CA ARG A 218 3.14 8.24 -22.87
C ARG A 218 3.88 8.24 -21.52
N SER A 219 3.18 7.96 -20.41
CA SER A 219 3.72 8.05 -19.04
C SER A 219 3.93 6.69 -18.34
N ALA A 220 3.68 5.58 -19.03
CA ALA A 220 3.70 4.23 -18.47
C ALA A 220 5.08 3.73 -17.96
N SER A 221 6.14 4.52 -18.07
CA SER A 221 7.52 4.12 -17.74
C SER A 221 8.17 4.89 -16.58
N VAL A 222 7.52 5.93 -16.02
CA VAL A 222 8.09 6.73 -14.92
C VAL A 222 7.34 6.42 -13.63
N SER A 223 8.00 5.73 -12.70
CA SER A 223 7.49 5.51 -11.36
C SER A 223 8.23 6.38 -10.34
N SER A 224 7.47 6.95 -9.42
CA SER A 224 7.95 7.68 -8.25
C SER A 224 7.44 6.99 -6.98
N GLY A 225 8.10 7.21 -5.85
CA GLY A 225 7.66 6.69 -4.54
C GLY A 225 7.14 7.81 -3.65
N LEU A 226 6.10 7.57 -2.86
CA LEU A 226 5.64 8.48 -1.82
C LEU A 226 6.11 7.96 -0.47
N ILE A 227 6.70 8.83 0.36
CA ILE A 227 6.89 8.57 1.79
C ILE A 227 5.98 9.55 2.54
N SER A 228 4.99 9.02 3.25
CA SER A 228 3.99 9.82 3.96
C SER A 228 3.71 9.28 5.36
N ALA A 229 3.15 10.11 6.23
CA ALA A 229 2.68 9.68 7.53
C ALA A 229 1.39 10.38 7.95
N VAL A 230 0.68 9.77 8.89
CA VAL A 230 -0.54 10.32 9.49
C VAL A 230 -0.41 10.35 11.00
N CYS A 231 -0.81 11.46 11.63
CA CYS A 231 -0.90 11.55 13.09
C CYS A 231 -2.10 10.72 13.59
N LEU A 232 -1.82 9.60 14.24
CA LEU A 232 -2.82 8.73 14.87
C LEU A 232 -3.41 9.34 16.14
N SER A 233 -2.78 10.39 16.68
CA SER A 233 -3.28 11.10 17.87
C SER A 233 -4.40 12.08 17.54
N LEU A 234 -4.67 12.35 16.25
CA LEU A 234 -5.84 13.12 15.82
C LEU A 234 -7.05 12.19 15.64
N PRO A 235 -8.31 12.61 15.84
CA PRO A 235 -9.48 11.78 15.55
C PRO A 235 -9.55 11.28 14.09
N LEU A 236 -10.19 10.13 13.88
CA LEU A 236 -10.26 9.46 12.57
C LEU A 236 -10.89 10.33 11.48
N GLU A 237 -11.87 11.16 11.86
CA GLU A 237 -12.66 12.05 11.01
C GLU A 237 -11.81 13.16 10.38
N ILE A 238 -10.65 13.47 10.99
CA ILE A 238 -9.80 14.57 10.56
C ILE A 238 -8.37 14.17 10.23
N ARG A 239 -7.83 13.06 10.77
CA ARG A 239 -6.41 12.69 10.60
C ARG A 239 -6.02 12.46 9.14
N TYR A 240 -6.94 12.02 8.30
CA TYR A 240 -6.73 11.76 6.87
C TYR A 240 -7.07 12.94 5.95
N LYS A 241 -7.38 14.11 6.49
CA LYS A 241 -7.55 15.31 5.66
C LYS A 241 -6.19 15.74 5.10
N PRO A 242 -6.08 16.19 3.84
CA PRO A 242 -4.79 16.57 3.23
C PRO A 242 -3.98 17.55 4.08
N GLU A 243 -4.64 18.50 4.75
CA GLU A 243 -4.02 19.45 5.66
C GLU A 243 -3.42 18.85 6.94
N ASN A 244 -3.78 17.62 7.30
CA ASN A 244 -3.28 16.93 8.50
C ASN A 244 -2.34 15.77 8.16
N MET A 245 -2.25 15.36 6.89
CA MET A 245 -1.30 14.34 6.45
C MET A 245 0.09 14.93 6.24
N TYR A 246 1.11 14.13 6.52
CA TYR A 246 2.51 14.48 6.31
C TYR A 246 3.05 13.82 5.04
N VAL A 247 3.71 14.59 4.19
CA VAL A 247 4.51 14.08 3.07
C VAL A 247 5.98 14.35 3.40
N ALA A 248 6.74 13.30 3.67
CA ALA A 248 8.17 13.39 3.96
C ALA A 248 8.96 13.71 2.69
N GLY A 249 8.53 13.15 1.56
CA GLY A 249 9.14 13.39 0.26
C GLY A 249 8.54 12.48 -0.80
N VAL A 250 8.78 12.85 -2.07
CA VAL A 250 8.47 12.01 -3.22
C VAL A 250 9.81 11.54 -3.80
N ILE A 251 10.02 10.22 -3.80
CA ILE A 251 11.21 9.56 -4.29
C ILE A 251 11.28 9.78 -5.82
N PRO A 252 12.36 10.38 -6.31
CA PRO A 252 12.52 10.72 -7.72
C PRO A 252 12.70 9.48 -8.61
N GLY A 253 11.93 9.41 -9.69
CA GLY A 253 11.97 8.35 -10.70
C GLY A 253 13.25 8.37 -11.56
N PRO A 254 13.27 7.69 -12.72
CA PRO A 254 12.15 6.99 -13.35
C PRO A 254 11.88 5.58 -12.82
N ASN A 255 12.83 5.00 -12.09
CA ASN A 255 12.76 3.63 -11.59
C ASN A 255 12.52 3.59 -10.08
N HIS A 256 11.82 2.55 -9.65
CA HIS A 256 11.69 2.23 -8.23
C HIS A 256 13.07 1.91 -7.63
N PRO A 257 13.37 2.34 -6.40
CA PRO A 257 14.54 1.89 -5.67
C PRO A 257 14.50 0.36 -5.50
N ASN A 258 15.60 -0.31 -5.82
CA ASN A 258 15.74 -1.77 -5.70
C ASN A 258 16.46 -2.15 -4.40
N LEU A 259 16.19 -3.35 -3.88
CA LEU A 259 16.86 -3.91 -2.70
C LEU A 259 16.78 -2.96 -1.49
N THR A 260 17.93 -2.63 -0.90
CA THR A 260 18.06 -1.75 0.26
C THR A 260 18.10 -0.26 -0.10
N GLN A 261 17.95 0.13 -1.37
CA GLN A 261 18.03 1.53 -1.79
C GLN A 261 16.94 2.41 -1.16
N LEU A 262 15.76 1.84 -0.86
CA LEU A 262 14.67 2.56 -0.18
C LEU A 262 15.10 3.09 1.19
N ASN A 263 16.03 2.40 1.88
CA ASN A 263 16.58 2.86 3.15
C ASN A 263 17.16 4.27 3.06
N HIS A 264 17.82 4.62 1.94
CA HIS A 264 18.43 5.94 1.79
C HIS A 264 17.40 7.08 1.75
N TYR A 265 16.18 6.80 1.28
CA TYR A 265 15.10 7.81 1.23
C TYR A 265 14.30 7.88 2.55
N VAL A 266 14.20 6.77 3.26
CA VAL A 266 13.50 6.67 4.56
C VAL A 266 14.38 7.15 5.72
N ARG A 267 15.72 7.05 5.59
CA ARG A 267 16.70 7.41 6.62
C ARG A 267 16.47 8.79 7.26
N PRO A 268 16.24 9.90 6.51
CA PRO A 268 16.04 11.21 7.14
C PRO A 268 14.82 11.26 8.06
N LEU A 269 13.75 10.54 7.72
CA LEU A 269 12.57 10.41 8.57
C LEU A 269 12.87 9.59 9.84
N VAL A 270 13.61 8.50 9.68
CA VAL A 270 14.04 7.66 10.81
C VAL A 270 14.99 8.43 11.75
N ASP A 271 15.85 9.30 11.21
CA ASP A 271 16.69 10.21 12.00
C ASP A 271 15.84 11.14 12.86
N ASP A 272 14.84 11.79 12.25
CA ASP A 272 13.91 12.66 12.96
C ASP A 272 13.13 11.89 14.05
N MET A 273 12.64 10.69 13.74
CA MET A 273 11.92 9.85 14.71
C MET A 273 12.82 9.34 15.83
N GLY A 274 14.08 9.01 15.55
CA GLY A 274 15.05 8.61 16.57
C GLY A 274 15.35 9.75 17.55
N ILE A 275 15.45 10.99 17.05
CA ILE A 275 15.59 12.20 17.87
C ILE A 275 14.32 12.40 18.73
N SER A 276 13.15 12.35 18.10
CA SER A 276 11.86 12.57 18.75
C SER A 276 11.58 11.53 19.84
N TRP A 277 11.99 10.27 19.64
CA TRP A 277 11.85 9.21 20.63
C TRP A 277 12.80 9.38 21.81
N LYS A 278 14.12 9.50 21.57
CA LYS A 278 15.15 9.39 22.63
C LYS A 278 15.21 10.62 23.53
N ARG A 279 15.37 11.80 22.95
CA ARG A 279 15.53 13.06 23.71
C ARG A 279 14.31 13.98 23.64
N GLY A 280 13.41 13.75 22.67
CA GLY A 280 12.33 14.68 22.36
C GLY A 280 12.79 15.94 21.63
N VAL A 281 11.84 16.73 21.16
CA VAL A 281 12.06 18.02 20.51
C VAL A 281 11.33 19.10 21.30
N ARG A 282 12.02 20.18 21.66
CA ARG A 282 11.42 21.34 22.30
C ARG A 282 11.01 22.35 21.23
N TYR A 283 9.72 22.63 21.14
CA TYR A 283 9.22 23.78 20.39
C TYR A 283 9.34 25.02 21.26
N SER A 284 9.83 26.12 20.70
CA SER A 284 9.95 27.40 21.42
C SER A 284 8.60 28.01 21.76
N ARG A 285 7.55 27.65 20.99
CA ARG A 285 6.17 28.05 21.20
C ARG A 285 5.22 27.07 20.50
N THR A 286 4.11 26.72 21.15
CA THR A 286 2.94 26.08 20.54
C THR A 286 1.70 26.94 20.79
N ALA A 287 0.52 26.52 20.32
CA ALA A 287 -0.71 27.30 20.50
C ALA A 287 -1.08 27.43 21.98
N ASN A 288 -1.00 26.33 22.72
CA ASN A 288 -1.38 26.28 24.13
C ASN A 288 -0.20 26.53 25.09
N TYR A 289 1.04 26.46 24.60
CA TYR A 289 2.24 26.68 25.42
C TYR A 289 3.10 27.81 24.82
N PRO A 290 2.82 29.08 25.19
CA PRO A 290 3.54 30.25 24.68
C PRO A 290 5.05 30.24 24.95
N SER A 291 5.46 29.69 26.10
CA SER A 291 6.87 29.52 26.50
C SER A 291 7.53 28.27 25.90
N GLY A 292 6.79 27.53 25.08
CA GLY A 292 7.24 26.30 24.45
C GLY A 292 7.12 25.07 25.33
N ARG A 293 7.16 23.90 24.68
CA ARG A 293 7.01 22.59 25.32
C ARG A 293 7.89 21.53 24.66
N PRO A 294 8.34 20.50 25.41
CA PRO A 294 8.93 19.31 24.81
C PRO A 294 7.84 18.42 24.19
N THR A 295 8.22 17.69 23.16
CA THR A 295 7.37 16.68 22.53
C THR A 295 8.16 15.44 22.15
N ARG A 296 7.51 14.28 22.16
CA ARG A 296 8.03 13.01 21.66
C ARG A 296 7.08 12.41 20.64
N SER A 297 7.62 11.66 19.69
CA SER A 297 6.84 11.02 18.64
C SER A 297 7.35 9.61 18.36
N ALA A 298 6.43 8.74 17.94
CA ALA A 298 6.74 7.38 17.55
C ALA A 298 5.93 6.97 16.31
N ILE A 299 6.56 6.20 15.43
CA ILE A 299 5.85 5.44 14.40
C ILE A 299 5.25 4.22 15.08
N LEU A 300 3.93 4.17 15.23
CA LEU A 300 3.23 3.06 15.86
C LEU A 300 3.04 1.89 14.89
N LEU A 301 2.80 2.19 13.61
CA LEU A 301 2.58 1.17 12.59
C LEU A 301 2.97 1.65 11.20
N SER A 302 3.21 0.70 10.32
CA SER A 302 3.47 0.90 8.91
C SER A 302 2.35 0.25 8.09
N VAL A 303 1.60 1.06 7.34
CA VAL A 303 0.51 0.61 6.46
C VAL A 303 0.98 0.69 5.02
N ASN A 304 1.25 -0.46 4.38
CA ASN A 304 1.59 -0.48 2.96
C ASN A 304 0.97 -1.71 2.29
N ASP A 305 0.95 -1.70 0.95
CA ASP A 305 0.72 -2.92 0.19
C ASP A 305 1.81 -3.96 0.47
N LEU A 306 1.57 -5.22 0.10
CA LEU A 306 2.49 -6.30 0.43
C LEU A 306 3.89 -6.11 -0.23
N PRO A 307 4.01 -5.72 -1.51
CA PRO A 307 5.30 -5.34 -2.11
C PRO A 307 6.08 -4.25 -1.36
N ALA A 308 5.49 -3.09 -1.08
CA ALA A 308 6.17 -2.00 -0.38
C ALA A 308 6.50 -2.38 1.07
N THR A 309 5.63 -3.16 1.72
CA THR A 309 5.88 -3.78 3.03
C THR A 309 7.19 -4.58 3.04
N ARG A 310 7.41 -5.41 2.02
CA ARG A 310 8.67 -6.19 1.89
C ARG A 310 9.86 -5.30 1.63
N GLN A 311 9.74 -4.29 0.77
CA GLN A 311 10.84 -3.38 0.47
C GLN A 311 11.25 -2.53 1.67
N LEU A 312 10.28 -1.92 2.36
CA LEU A 312 10.53 -1.05 3.51
C LEU A 312 11.18 -1.80 4.67
N ASN A 313 10.79 -3.05 4.91
CA ASN A 313 11.38 -3.89 5.96
C ASN A 313 12.58 -4.73 5.45
N ALA A 314 12.99 -4.51 4.20
CA ALA A 314 14.08 -5.21 3.53
C ALA A 314 13.95 -6.76 3.61
N TYR A 315 12.71 -7.23 3.62
CA TYR A 315 12.33 -8.64 3.66
C TYR A 315 12.34 -9.26 2.27
N ALA A 316 12.41 -10.59 2.22
CA ALA A 316 12.29 -11.33 0.98
C ALA A 316 10.93 -11.11 0.32
N GLY A 317 10.97 -11.01 -1.01
CA GLY A 317 9.78 -10.75 -1.83
C GLY A 317 8.71 -11.85 -1.69
N THR A 318 7.50 -11.52 -2.11
CA THR A 318 6.31 -12.38 -1.99
C THR A 318 6.37 -13.67 -2.81
N SER A 319 7.28 -13.74 -3.79
CA SER A 319 7.56 -14.95 -4.57
C SER A 319 8.55 -15.89 -3.88
N SER A 320 9.20 -15.49 -2.79
CA SER A 320 10.16 -16.32 -2.05
C SER A 320 9.47 -17.31 -1.11
N HIS A 321 10.20 -18.34 -0.66
CA HIS A 321 9.71 -19.29 0.36
C HIS A 321 9.51 -18.64 1.74
N HIS A 322 10.01 -17.43 1.97
CA HIS A 322 9.77 -16.64 3.18
C HIS A 322 8.43 -15.89 3.09
N ILE A 323 7.34 -16.65 3.19
CA ILE A 323 6.00 -16.15 2.86
C ILE A 323 5.39 -15.22 3.90
N CYS A 324 5.84 -15.25 5.16
CA CYS A 324 5.24 -14.46 6.24
C CYS A 324 6.25 -13.59 7.00
N THR A 325 5.83 -12.38 7.36
CA THR A 325 6.57 -11.44 8.23
C THR A 325 6.22 -11.58 9.71
N ILE A 326 5.17 -12.34 10.04
CA ILE A 326 4.57 -12.40 11.38
C ILE A 326 4.84 -13.75 12.03
N CYS A 327 4.62 -14.85 11.31
CA CYS A 327 4.88 -16.20 11.80
C CYS A 327 6.05 -16.88 11.06
N GLN A 328 6.47 -18.03 11.59
CA GLN A 328 7.54 -18.86 11.05
C GLN A 328 7.13 -19.70 9.84
N CYS A 329 5.90 -19.54 9.33
CA CYS A 329 5.43 -20.28 8.17
C CYS A 329 6.35 -20.05 6.96
N TYR A 330 6.95 -21.15 6.49
CA TYR A 330 7.92 -21.19 5.41
C TYR A 330 7.38 -22.04 4.27
N HIS A 331 7.90 -21.81 3.07
CA HIS A 331 7.60 -22.50 1.82
C HIS A 331 6.25 -22.13 1.18
N LEU A 332 6.26 -21.97 -0.15
CA LEU A 332 5.10 -21.57 -0.93
C LEU A 332 3.93 -22.56 -0.90
N SER A 333 4.19 -23.81 -0.54
CA SER A 333 3.15 -24.83 -0.36
C SER A 333 2.23 -24.54 0.82
N ASN A 334 2.70 -23.78 1.80
CA ASN A 334 2.02 -23.58 3.08
C ASN A 334 1.17 -22.30 3.10
N ARG A 335 0.86 -21.73 1.92
CA ARG A 335 0.06 -20.50 1.78
C ARG A 335 -1.40 -20.65 2.22
N ASP A 336 -1.91 -21.88 2.27
CA ASP A 336 -3.27 -22.23 2.71
C ASP A 336 -3.29 -23.04 4.00
N ARG A 337 -2.17 -23.02 4.74
CA ARG A 337 -2.08 -23.63 6.05
C ARG A 337 -3.08 -22.95 7.01
N THR A 338 -3.90 -23.73 7.72
CA THR A 338 -5.00 -23.23 8.57
C THR A 338 -5.01 -23.77 10.00
N ASP A 339 -4.09 -24.68 10.33
CA ASP A 339 -3.85 -25.25 11.67
C ASP A 339 -3.11 -24.25 12.56
N THR A 340 -3.70 -23.07 12.78
CA THR A 340 -3.12 -21.97 13.54
C THR A 340 -2.86 -22.28 15.01
N ASP A 341 -3.45 -23.36 15.53
CA ASP A 341 -3.24 -23.82 16.92
C ASP A 341 -2.19 -24.94 16.99
N SER A 342 -1.56 -25.30 15.87
CA SER A 342 -0.49 -26.29 15.83
C SER A 342 0.75 -25.83 16.58
N SER A 343 1.46 -26.78 17.19
CA SER A 343 2.68 -26.54 17.97
C SER A 343 3.88 -26.07 17.14
N ASP A 344 3.77 -25.91 15.83
CA ASP A 344 4.80 -25.35 14.95
C ASP A 344 4.33 -24.05 14.26
N TRP A 345 3.10 -23.59 14.55
CA TRP A 345 2.62 -22.27 14.16
C TRP A 345 3.01 -21.24 15.23
N HIS A 346 4.23 -20.72 15.14
CA HIS A 346 4.73 -19.73 16.09
C HIS A 346 4.94 -18.35 15.45
N PRO A 347 4.73 -17.27 16.21
CA PRO A 347 5.23 -15.95 15.85
C PRO A 347 6.75 -15.98 15.63
N ARG A 348 7.24 -15.09 14.78
CA ARG A 348 8.68 -14.86 14.66
C ARG A 348 9.22 -14.20 15.92
N ASP A 349 10.43 -14.60 16.32
CA ASP A 349 11.09 -14.00 17.47
C ASP A 349 11.73 -12.66 17.10
N LEU A 350 11.36 -11.59 17.82
CA LEU A 350 11.83 -10.24 17.54
C LEU A 350 13.35 -10.10 17.68
N GLN A 351 13.96 -10.77 18.67
CA GLN A 351 15.39 -10.67 18.92
C GLN A 351 16.17 -11.36 17.81
N GLN A 352 15.71 -12.53 17.37
CA GLN A 352 16.28 -13.26 16.24
C GLN A 352 16.15 -12.45 14.94
N LEU A 353 14.99 -11.84 14.67
CA LEU A 353 14.81 -10.97 13.50
C LEU A 353 15.80 -9.81 13.49
N ARG A 354 15.99 -9.18 14.65
CA ARG A 354 16.94 -8.07 14.80
C ARG A 354 18.37 -8.55 14.56
N LYS A 355 18.73 -9.68 15.17
CA LYS A 355 20.05 -10.30 15.01
C LYS A 355 20.32 -10.63 13.54
N ASP A 356 19.38 -11.27 12.85
CA ASP A 356 19.51 -11.61 11.42
C ASP A 356 19.76 -10.36 10.56
N ALA A 357 19.06 -9.26 10.85
CA ALA A 357 19.25 -7.99 10.15
C ALA A 357 20.62 -7.34 10.47
N GLU A 358 21.08 -7.41 11.71
CA GLU A 358 22.37 -6.88 12.16
C GLU A 358 23.54 -7.70 11.59
N ASP A 359 23.42 -9.03 11.61
CA ASP A 359 24.39 -9.97 11.03
C ASP A 359 24.50 -9.74 9.51
N TRP A 360 23.37 -9.56 8.81
CA TRP A 360 23.37 -9.20 7.39
C TRP A 360 24.06 -7.85 7.12
N ARG A 361 23.80 -6.83 7.95
CA ARG A 361 24.41 -5.50 7.79
C ARG A 361 25.92 -5.54 7.99
N SER A 362 26.37 -6.28 9.00
CA SER A 362 27.77 -6.33 9.42
C SER A 362 28.57 -7.41 8.70
N ALA A 363 27.94 -8.19 7.82
CA ALA A 363 28.60 -9.22 7.04
C ALA A 363 29.77 -8.65 6.21
N PRO A 364 30.95 -9.31 6.20
CA PRO A 364 32.16 -8.73 5.62
C PRO A 364 32.25 -8.86 4.10
N THR A 365 31.42 -9.69 3.45
CA THR A 365 31.43 -9.91 1.99
C THR A 365 30.02 -10.05 1.44
N ASP A 366 29.85 -9.78 0.14
CA ASP A 366 28.59 -9.91 -0.57
C ASP A 366 28.08 -11.35 -0.56
N LYS A 367 29.02 -12.32 -0.59
CA LYS A 367 28.70 -13.75 -0.50
C LYS A 367 28.01 -14.07 0.82
N ILE A 368 28.57 -13.62 1.94
CA ILE A 368 27.98 -13.86 3.27
C ILE A 368 26.62 -13.15 3.39
N GLN A 369 26.48 -11.93 2.87
CA GLN A 369 25.18 -11.26 2.82
C GLN A 369 24.12 -12.07 2.05
N ASN A 370 24.48 -12.63 0.90
CA ASN A 370 23.58 -13.43 0.09
C ASN A 370 23.22 -14.77 0.76
N ASP A 371 24.18 -15.41 1.42
CA ASP A 371 23.96 -16.66 2.16
C ASP A 371 23.02 -16.43 3.36
N LEU A 372 23.28 -15.39 4.16
CA LEU A 372 22.41 -14.99 5.29
C LEU A 372 20.99 -14.65 4.81
N PHE A 373 20.86 -13.86 3.75
CA PHE A 373 19.56 -13.51 3.20
C PHE A 373 18.80 -14.72 2.66
N SER A 374 19.50 -15.67 2.03
CA SER A 374 18.87 -16.90 1.52
C SER A 374 18.29 -17.74 2.66
N GLN A 375 19.00 -17.82 3.78
CA GLN A 375 18.57 -18.58 4.97
C GLN A 375 17.43 -17.89 5.72
N THR A 376 17.56 -16.59 6.00
CA THR A 376 16.67 -15.86 6.91
C THR A 376 15.54 -15.12 6.20
N GLY A 377 15.77 -14.73 4.94
CA GLY A 377 14.89 -13.86 4.17
C GLY A 377 14.94 -12.39 4.60
N ILE A 378 15.93 -11.99 5.40
CA ILE A 378 15.98 -10.67 6.07
C ILE A 378 17.24 -9.91 5.62
N ARG A 379 17.08 -8.61 5.40
CA ARG A 379 18.18 -7.65 5.27
C ARG A 379 17.99 -6.50 6.25
N TRP A 380 18.98 -5.60 6.29
CA TRP A 380 18.88 -4.39 7.09
C TRP A 380 17.85 -3.40 6.53
N SER A 381 16.93 -2.98 7.39
CA SER A 381 16.05 -1.83 7.21
C SER A 381 16.43 -0.71 8.17
N GLU A 382 16.30 0.55 7.75
CA GLU A 382 16.50 1.71 8.64
C GLU A 382 15.53 1.69 9.84
N LEU A 383 14.36 1.04 9.73
CA LEU A 383 13.40 0.95 10.83
C LEU A 383 13.97 0.27 12.08
N TRP A 384 14.96 -0.62 11.94
CA TRP A 384 15.66 -1.25 13.08
C TRP A 384 16.43 -0.26 13.96
N ARG A 385 16.67 0.97 13.49
CA ARG A 385 17.26 2.05 14.31
C ARG A 385 16.28 2.61 15.34
N LEU A 386 14.98 2.38 15.15
CA LEU A 386 13.95 2.72 16.14
C LEU A 386 13.94 1.59 17.19
N PRO A 387 14.25 1.89 18.47
CA PRO A 387 14.46 0.85 19.48
C PRO A 387 13.18 0.08 19.82
N TYR A 388 12.02 0.66 19.54
CA TYR A 388 10.69 0.10 19.79
C TYR A 388 10.12 -0.64 18.58
N TRP A 389 10.83 -0.70 17.43
CA TRP A 389 10.31 -1.30 16.21
C TRP A 389 10.17 -2.82 16.33
N ASP A 390 8.94 -3.30 16.11
CA ASP A 390 8.59 -4.71 16.06
C ASP A 390 7.81 -5.00 14.77
N PRO A 391 8.47 -5.50 13.71
CA PRO A 391 7.80 -5.76 12.44
C PRO A 391 6.78 -6.90 12.51
N THR A 392 6.74 -7.71 13.58
CA THR A 392 5.71 -8.76 13.72
C THR A 392 4.36 -8.19 14.15
N ARG A 393 4.36 -7.02 14.79
CA ARG A 393 3.16 -6.36 15.33
C ARG A 393 2.89 -4.99 14.72
N MET A 394 3.91 -4.28 14.26
CA MET A 394 3.80 -2.90 13.75
C MET A 394 3.75 -2.83 12.22
N LEU A 395 3.96 -3.94 11.51
CA LEU A 395 3.85 -4.02 10.06
C LEU A 395 2.51 -4.65 9.67
N VAL A 396 1.48 -3.80 9.58
CA VAL A 396 0.11 -4.30 9.38
C VAL A 396 -0.07 -4.88 7.98
N VAL A 397 -0.87 -5.95 7.88
CA VAL A 397 -1.32 -6.48 6.59
C VAL A 397 -2.43 -5.60 6.07
N ASP A 398 -2.16 -4.72 5.10
CA ASP A 398 -3.20 -3.84 4.58
C ASP A 398 -4.42 -4.62 4.08
N SER A 399 -5.55 -4.38 4.76
CA SER A 399 -6.82 -5.08 4.50
C SER A 399 -7.39 -4.75 3.11
N MET A 400 -7.13 -3.56 2.57
CA MET A 400 -7.63 -3.17 1.27
C MET A 400 -6.99 -4.00 0.14
N HIS A 401 -5.65 -4.03 0.08
CA HIS A 401 -4.93 -4.84 -0.91
C HIS A 401 -5.03 -6.34 -0.62
N CYS A 402 -5.07 -6.75 0.65
CA CYS A 402 -5.14 -8.17 1.01
C CYS A 402 -6.53 -8.76 0.79
N LEU A 403 -7.57 -8.18 1.41
CA LEU A 403 -8.93 -8.72 1.35
C LEU A 403 -9.69 -8.32 0.09
N LEU A 404 -9.62 -7.05 -0.34
CA LEU A 404 -10.48 -6.55 -1.41
C LEU A 404 -9.87 -6.81 -2.79
N GLU A 405 -8.69 -6.26 -3.05
CA GLU A 405 -8.00 -6.45 -4.35
C GLU A 405 -7.28 -7.79 -4.45
N GLY A 406 -6.98 -8.40 -3.31
CA GLY A 406 -6.36 -9.70 -3.18
C GLY A 406 -7.39 -10.82 -3.22
N LEU A 407 -8.05 -11.07 -2.09
CA LEU A 407 -8.92 -12.24 -1.92
C LEU A 407 -10.25 -12.11 -2.64
N ALA A 408 -11.02 -11.03 -2.42
CA ALA A 408 -12.35 -10.85 -3.00
C ALA A 408 -12.26 -10.82 -4.52
N GLN A 409 -11.40 -9.95 -5.05
CA GLN A 409 -11.13 -9.90 -6.48
C GLN A 409 -10.73 -11.28 -7.02
N HIS A 410 -9.74 -11.97 -6.43
CA HIS A 410 -9.32 -13.28 -6.92
C HIS A 410 -10.44 -14.33 -6.84
N HIS A 411 -11.17 -14.39 -5.73
CA HIS A 411 -12.28 -15.32 -5.54
C HIS A 411 -13.36 -15.13 -6.60
N PHE A 412 -13.92 -13.92 -6.71
CA PHE A 412 -14.99 -13.66 -7.67
C PHE A 412 -14.50 -13.73 -9.12
N ARG A 413 -13.32 -13.18 -9.45
CA ARG A 413 -12.82 -13.12 -10.84
C ARG A 413 -12.21 -14.42 -11.34
N LYS A 414 -11.48 -15.16 -10.49
CA LYS A 414 -10.60 -16.27 -10.91
C LYS A 414 -11.06 -17.62 -10.36
N VAL A 415 -11.59 -17.65 -9.14
CA VAL A 415 -12.10 -18.89 -8.53
C VAL A 415 -13.48 -19.20 -9.10
N LEU A 416 -14.39 -18.22 -9.07
CA LEU A 416 -15.75 -18.36 -9.59
C LEU A 416 -15.90 -18.03 -11.08
N HIS A 417 -14.88 -17.42 -11.71
CA HIS A 417 -14.93 -16.99 -13.11
C HIS A 417 -16.07 -16.01 -13.43
N LEU A 418 -16.39 -15.09 -12.51
CA LEU A 418 -17.42 -14.06 -12.73
C LEU A 418 -16.92 -12.93 -13.65
N GLN A 419 -16.51 -13.29 -14.86
CA GLN A 419 -16.11 -12.41 -15.94
C GLN A 419 -16.52 -13.05 -17.26
N ASP A 420 -16.99 -12.25 -18.21
CA ASP A 420 -17.17 -12.79 -19.55
C ASP A 420 -15.82 -13.21 -20.13
N PRO A 421 -15.76 -14.35 -20.83
CA PRO A 421 -14.53 -14.77 -21.49
C PRO A 421 -14.07 -13.63 -22.39
N LYS A 422 -12.90 -13.08 -22.10
CA LYS A 422 -12.19 -12.23 -23.05
C LYS A 422 -12.12 -13.02 -24.35
N ARG A 423 -12.93 -12.63 -25.36
CA ARG A 423 -12.51 -12.81 -26.74
C ARG A 423 -11.23 -11.98 -26.83
N LYS A 424 -10.08 -12.63 -26.62
CA LYS A 424 -8.81 -12.08 -27.07
C LYS A 424 -8.99 -11.99 -28.58
N SER A 425 -9.48 -10.87 -29.09
CA SER A 425 -9.08 -10.43 -30.42
C SER A 425 -7.61 -10.04 -30.31
N LYS A 426 -6.72 -11.02 -30.12
CA LYS A 426 -5.52 -11.00 -30.94
C LYS A 426 -6.12 -11.03 -32.35
N ALA A 427 -5.97 -9.93 -33.09
CA ALA A 427 -6.15 -9.99 -34.53
C ALA A 427 -5.47 -11.29 -34.97
N THR A 428 -6.24 -12.18 -35.57
CA THR A 428 -5.73 -13.45 -36.08
C THR A 428 -4.54 -13.05 -36.94
N ARG A 429 -3.31 -13.33 -36.48
CA ARG A 429 -2.15 -13.20 -37.35
C ARG A 429 -2.43 -14.21 -38.44
N ILE A 430 -2.82 -13.73 -39.61
CA ILE A 430 -2.80 -14.52 -40.83
C ILE A 430 -1.35 -15.01 -40.91
N PRO A 431 -1.08 -16.31 -40.77
CA PRO A 431 0.26 -16.82 -40.98
C PRO A 431 0.64 -16.44 -42.40
N ALA A 432 1.85 -15.92 -42.60
CA ALA A 432 2.33 -15.52 -43.93
C ALA A 432 2.30 -16.69 -44.95
N PHE A 433 2.10 -17.93 -44.49
CA PHE A 433 1.88 -19.10 -45.30
C PHE A 433 0.76 -19.96 -44.72
N LYS A 434 -0.31 -20.16 -45.48
CA LYS A 434 -1.38 -21.12 -45.19
C LYS A 434 -1.02 -22.41 -45.93
N PHE A 435 -0.19 -23.26 -45.34
CA PHE A 435 -0.02 -24.63 -45.85
C PHE A 435 -1.14 -25.48 -45.27
N GLN A 436 -1.97 -26.04 -46.14
CA GLN A 436 -3.08 -26.91 -45.76
C GLN A 436 -2.50 -28.30 -45.53
N PHE A 437 -2.32 -28.68 -44.27
CA PHE A 437 -1.88 -30.03 -43.93
C PHE A 437 -3.09 -30.95 -44.06
N GLU A 438 -3.13 -31.74 -45.13
CA GLU A 438 -4.02 -32.90 -45.21
C GLU A 438 -3.50 -33.94 -44.21
N ALA A 439 -4.35 -34.35 -43.27
CA ALA A 439 -4.03 -35.47 -42.39
C ALA A 439 -3.85 -36.72 -43.26
N PRO A 440 -2.78 -37.51 -43.06
CA PRO A 440 -2.62 -38.75 -43.81
C PRO A 440 -3.72 -39.74 -43.41
N ASP A 441 -4.26 -40.44 -44.39
CA ASP A 441 -5.26 -41.49 -44.22
C ASP A 441 -4.82 -42.53 -43.17
N ASP A 442 -5.82 -43.13 -42.50
CA ASP A 442 -5.73 -44.05 -41.36
C ASP A 442 -4.91 -45.34 -41.58
N ASP A 443 -4.23 -45.50 -42.72
CA ASP A 443 -3.36 -46.65 -43.00
C ASP A 443 -1.91 -46.45 -42.51
N TYR A 444 -1.64 -45.41 -41.72
CA TYR A 444 -0.30 -45.06 -41.21
C TYR A 444 0.19 -45.91 -40.01
N LYS A 445 -0.22 -47.18 -39.90
CA LYS A 445 0.25 -48.10 -38.83
C LYS A 445 1.45 -48.95 -39.21
N SER A 446 2.01 -48.81 -40.42
CA SER A 446 3.01 -49.77 -40.91
C SER A 446 4.43 -49.24 -41.17
N ASN A 447 4.75 -47.97 -40.93
CA ASN A 447 6.15 -47.50 -41.03
C ASN A 447 6.48 -46.40 -40.01
N PHE A 448 7.14 -46.77 -38.92
CA PHE A 448 7.76 -45.82 -37.99
C PHE A 448 9.06 -45.26 -38.58
N PRO A 449 9.23 -43.93 -38.72
CA PRO A 449 10.54 -43.31 -38.85
C PRO A 449 11.27 -43.36 -37.51
N LYS A 450 12.56 -43.72 -37.54
CA LYS A 450 13.40 -43.96 -36.36
C LYS A 450 13.89 -42.72 -35.60
N ASP A 451 13.40 -41.52 -35.91
CA ASP A 451 13.94 -40.29 -35.31
C ASP A 451 12.89 -39.58 -34.44
N ALA A 452 12.79 -40.02 -33.18
CA ALA A 452 12.05 -39.34 -32.12
C ALA A 452 13.04 -38.61 -31.18
N GLU A 453 13.44 -37.39 -31.53
CA GLU A 453 14.41 -36.59 -30.76
C GLU A 453 13.96 -36.21 -29.33
N HIS A 454 12.70 -36.44 -28.94
CA HIS A 454 12.18 -36.02 -27.63
C HIS A 454 11.98 -37.16 -26.61
N ILE A 455 11.94 -38.42 -27.05
CA ILE A 455 11.80 -39.58 -26.15
C ILE A 455 13.07 -39.82 -25.31
N PRO A 456 14.30 -39.68 -25.84
CA PRO A 456 15.52 -39.82 -25.05
C PRO A 456 15.66 -38.76 -23.95
N LEU A 457 15.13 -37.54 -24.16
CA LEU A 457 15.21 -36.43 -23.20
C LEU A 457 14.31 -36.63 -21.98
N ILE A 458 13.09 -37.16 -22.17
CA ILE A 458 12.17 -37.52 -21.08
C ILE A 458 12.75 -38.69 -20.28
N HIS A 459 13.33 -39.67 -20.96
CA HIS A 459 14.05 -40.77 -20.33
C HIS A 459 15.25 -40.24 -19.51
N LYS A 460 16.06 -39.34 -20.08
CA LYS A 460 17.22 -38.72 -19.40
C LYS A 460 16.84 -37.84 -18.20
N ALA A 461 15.66 -37.22 -18.20
CA ALA A 461 15.12 -36.44 -17.08
C ALA A 461 14.63 -37.33 -15.92
N LEU A 462 14.00 -38.47 -16.22
CA LEU A 462 13.54 -39.45 -15.21
C LEU A 462 14.70 -40.24 -14.59
N ILE A 463 15.85 -40.37 -15.27
CA ILE A 463 17.01 -41.16 -14.84
C ILE A 463 17.87 -40.51 -13.73
N ARG A 464 17.66 -39.23 -13.40
CA ARG A 464 18.63 -38.45 -12.58
C ARG A 464 18.60 -38.67 -11.06
N SER A 465 17.60 -39.32 -10.46
CA SER A 465 17.64 -39.65 -9.01
C SER A 465 16.89 -40.93 -8.69
N LEU A 466 17.62 -42.01 -8.35
CA LEU A 466 17.03 -43.26 -7.87
C LEU A 466 16.27 -43.03 -6.55
N GLY A 467 16.76 -42.15 -5.68
CA GLY A 467 16.11 -41.84 -4.41
C GLY A 467 14.73 -41.21 -4.56
N ALA A 468 14.53 -40.37 -5.58
CA ALA A 468 13.22 -39.79 -5.87
C ALA A 468 12.21 -40.83 -6.38
N LEU A 469 12.64 -41.75 -7.25
CA LEU A 469 11.78 -42.83 -7.75
C LEU A 469 11.39 -43.81 -6.62
N VAL A 470 12.34 -44.15 -5.75
CA VAL A 470 12.09 -44.98 -4.57
C VAL A 470 11.09 -44.30 -3.64
N PHE A 471 11.29 -43.00 -3.34
CA PHE A 471 10.38 -42.23 -2.49
C PHE A 471 8.95 -42.25 -3.05
N VAL A 472 8.78 -41.89 -4.33
CA VAL A 472 7.46 -41.79 -4.97
C VAL A 472 6.76 -43.15 -5.07
N VAL A 473 7.47 -44.23 -5.41
CA VAL A 473 6.88 -45.58 -5.45
C VAL A 473 6.50 -46.08 -4.06
N THR A 474 7.32 -45.77 -3.05
CA THR A 474 7.03 -46.16 -1.67
C THR A 474 5.77 -45.45 -1.14
N ASP A 475 5.58 -44.19 -1.52
CA ASP A 475 4.45 -43.35 -1.07
C ASP A 475 3.14 -43.65 -1.82
N LEU A 476 3.20 -43.94 -3.13
CA LEU A 476 2.00 -44.09 -3.97
C LEU A 476 1.54 -45.54 -4.20
N ILE A 477 2.44 -46.52 -4.11
CA ILE A 477 2.16 -47.93 -4.46
C ILE A 477 2.19 -48.79 -3.18
N PRO A 478 1.09 -49.54 -2.88
CA PRO A 478 1.04 -50.46 -1.74
C PRO A 478 2.18 -51.47 -1.77
N GLU A 479 2.63 -51.90 -0.59
CA GLU A 479 3.84 -52.73 -0.44
C GLU A 479 3.76 -54.08 -1.19
N SER A 480 2.56 -54.63 -1.36
CA SER A 480 2.32 -55.86 -2.15
C SER A 480 2.64 -55.72 -3.64
N ASP A 481 2.58 -54.50 -4.18
CA ASP A 481 2.62 -54.21 -5.62
C ASP A 481 3.92 -53.49 -6.02
N ARG A 482 4.84 -53.32 -5.07
CA ARG A 482 6.16 -52.74 -5.32
C ARG A 482 7.05 -53.75 -6.06
N PRO A 483 7.99 -53.28 -6.90
CA PRO A 483 8.88 -54.18 -7.64
C PRO A 483 9.72 -55.03 -6.69
N THR A 484 9.69 -56.36 -6.88
CA THR A 484 10.48 -57.34 -6.13
C THR A 484 11.62 -57.91 -6.98
N GLY A 485 12.76 -58.22 -6.38
CA GLY A 485 13.95 -58.71 -7.09
C GLY A 485 15.04 -57.65 -7.28
N LYS A 486 15.76 -57.67 -8.42
CA LYS A 486 16.90 -56.76 -8.66
C LYS A 486 16.40 -55.33 -8.91
N LEU A 487 16.38 -54.53 -7.84
CA LEU A 487 15.85 -53.17 -7.81
C LEU A 487 16.68 -52.23 -8.70
N THR A 488 16.17 -51.95 -9.89
CA THR A 488 16.77 -51.01 -10.85
C THR A 488 15.86 -49.81 -11.08
N LYS A 489 16.41 -48.69 -11.57
CA LYS A 489 15.61 -47.50 -11.92
C LYS A 489 14.46 -47.83 -12.89
N ALA A 490 14.67 -48.76 -13.81
CA ALA A 490 13.66 -49.22 -14.76
C ALA A 490 12.48 -49.90 -14.05
N SER A 491 12.75 -50.75 -13.05
CA SER A 491 11.69 -51.45 -12.29
C SER A 491 10.78 -50.49 -11.52
N TYR A 492 11.32 -49.42 -10.94
CA TYR A 492 10.50 -48.40 -10.26
C TYR A 492 9.67 -47.55 -11.23
N ALA A 493 10.24 -47.19 -12.37
CA ALA A 493 9.51 -46.44 -13.40
C ALA A 493 8.36 -47.25 -13.99
N GLU A 494 8.57 -48.55 -14.23
CA GLU A 494 7.56 -49.46 -14.75
C GLU A 494 6.40 -49.67 -13.77
N ALA A 495 6.70 -49.82 -12.46
CA ALA A 495 5.67 -49.91 -11.41
C ALA A 495 4.77 -48.65 -11.37
N LEU A 496 5.37 -47.46 -11.46
CA LEU A 496 4.64 -46.17 -11.52
C LEU A 496 3.73 -46.06 -12.75
N VAL A 497 4.21 -46.49 -13.91
CA VAL A 497 3.43 -46.48 -15.16
C VAL A 497 2.26 -47.47 -15.06
N ASN A 498 2.48 -48.66 -14.50
CA ASN A 498 1.44 -49.67 -14.34
C ASN A 498 0.38 -49.23 -13.31
N TRP A 499 0.79 -48.65 -12.18
CA TRP A 499 -0.13 -48.03 -11.22
C TRP A 499 -0.98 -46.94 -11.89
N ARG A 500 -0.38 -46.05 -12.69
CA ARG A 500 -1.13 -44.98 -13.37
C ARG A 500 -2.16 -45.52 -14.36
N LYS A 501 -1.89 -46.65 -15.02
CA LYS A 501 -2.81 -47.27 -16.00
C LYS A 501 -4.09 -47.83 -15.37
N GLN A 502 -4.12 -48.08 -14.06
CA GLN A 502 -5.30 -48.61 -13.36
C GLN A 502 -6.39 -47.55 -13.11
N PHE A 503 -6.08 -46.26 -13.31
CA PHE A 503 -7.04 -45.16 -13.14
C PHE A 503 -7.54 -44.67 -14.49
N PRO A 504 -8.85 -44.36 -14.65
CA PRO A 504 -9.43 -43.95 -15.92
C PRO A 504 -8.71 -42.73 -16.50
N LEU A 505 -8.61 -42.69 -17.83
CA LEU A 505 -7.94 -41.61 -18.55
C LEU A 505 -8.75 -40.30 -18.53
N ARG A 506 -10.08 -40.36 -18.28
CA ARG A 506 -11.02 -39.24 -18.13
C ARG A 506 -12.19 -39.60 -17.19
N ALA A 507 -12.73 -38.59 -16.49
CA ALA A 507 -13.97 -38.69 -15.71
C ALA A 507 -15.20 -38.56 -16.63
N ALA A 508 -16.31 -39.16 -16.21
CA ALA A 508 -17.58 -39.22 -16.95
C ALA A 508 -18.12 -37.83 -17.36
N GLU A 509 -18.74 -37.82 -18.54
CA GLU A 509 -19.10 -36.65 -19.33
C GLU A 509 -20.24 -35.82 -18.73
N GLY A 510 -19.95 -34.55 -18.48
CA GLY A 510 -20.91 -33.45 -18.47
C GLY A 510 -20.36 -32.37 -19.40
N GLU A 511 -21.23 -31.69 -20.15
CA GLU A 511 -20.88 -30.82 -21.29
C GLU A 511 -19.63 -29.94 -21.07
N THR A 512 -18.54 -30.27 -21.78
CA THR A 512 -17.28 -29.51 -21.81
C THR A 512 -17.00 -29.01 -23.23
N VAL A 513 -16.62 -27.74 -23.38
CA VAL A 513 -16.02 -27.22 -24.61
C VAL A 513 -14.50 -27.27 -24.50
N GLU A 514 -13.85 -27.87 -25.50
CA GLU A 514 -12.41 -28.02 -25.60
C GLU A 514 -11.69 -26.67 -25.70
N THR A 515 -10.99 -26.30 -24.64
CA THR A 515 -9.78 -25.46 -24.73
C THR A 515 -8.69 -26.22 -24.00
N GLY A 516 -7.51 -26.35 -24.61
CA GLY A 516 -6.44 -27.30 -24.26
C GLY A 516 -5.73 -27.15 -22.90
N ASP A 517 -6.43 -26.76 -21.84
CA ASP A 517 -6.01 -26.87 -20.45
C ASP A 517 -7.19 -27.48 -19.66
N LYS A 518 -6.92 -28.54 -18.89
CA LYS A 518 -7.84 -29.31 -18.01
C LYS A 518 -9.24 -28.70 -17.83
N ALA A 519 -10.29 -29.44 -18.23
CA ALA A 519 -11.69 -29.07 -18.07
C ALA A 519 -11.97 -28.45 -16.69
N GLN A 520 -12.29 -27.16 -16.66
CA GLN A 520 -12.58 -26.39 -15.45
C GLN A 520 -14.06 -25.98 -15.47
N ARG A 521 -14.81 -26.37 -14.44
CA ARG A 521 -16.21 -25.95 -14.25
C ARG A 521 -16.24 -24.43 -14.03
N LYS A 522 -16.92 -23.68 -14.89
CA LYS A 522 -17.08 -22.23 -14.78
C LYS A 522 -18.37 -21.92 -14.02
N PHE A 523 -18.27 -21.16 -12.93
CA PHE A 523 -19.44 -20.77 -12.13
C PHE A 523 -20.10 -19.49 -12.65
N GLY A 524 -19.34 -18.58 -13.28
CA GLY A 524 -19.86 -17.42 -14.01
C GLY A 524 -20.51 -17.81 -15.34
N THR A 525 -21.61 -18.56 -15.30
CA THR A 525 -22.42 -18.85 -16.48
C THR A 525 -23.14 -17.58 -16.96
N PRO A 526 -23.60 -17.52 -18.23
CA PRO A 526 -24.38 -16.38 -18.71
C PRO A 526 -25.59 -16.05 -17.83
N VAL A 527 -26.26 -17.08 -17.29
CA VAL A 527 -27.39 -16.93 -16.36
C VAL A 527 -26.96 -16.24 -15.06
N VAL A 528 -25.85 -16.68 -14.46
CA VAL A 528 -25.31 -16.09 -13.22
C VAL A 528 -24.87 -14.65 -13.47
N MET A 529 -24.16 -14.38 -14.57
CA MET A 529 -23.68 -13.04 -14.90
C MET A 529 -24.84 -12.08 -15.18
N GLU A 530 -25.88 -12.53 -15.87
CA GLU A 530 -27.08 -11.72 -16.12
C GLU A 530 -27.83 -11.43 -14.82
N ARG A 531 -27.95 -12.41 -13.93
CA ARG A 531 -28.55 -12.20 -12.62
C ARG A 531 -27.77 -11.18 -11.78
N ILE A 532 -26.43 -11.25 -11.76
CA ILE A 532 -25.60 -10.26 -11.06
C ILE A 532 -25.86 -8.85 -11.60
N ARG A 533 -25.88 -8.68 -12.93
CA ARG A 533 -26.16 -7.37 -13.56
C ARG A 533 -27.55 -6.86 -13.21
N LYS A 534 -28.56 -7.73 -13.26
CA LYS A 534 -29.94 -7.39 -12.90
C LYS A 534 -30.03 -6.91 -11.45
N VAL A 535 -29.41 -7.64 -10.52
CA VAL A 535 -29.34 -7.25 -9.10
C VAL A 535 -28.65 -5.89 -8.92
N ILE A 536 -27.55 -5.62 -9.62
CA ILE A 536 -26.87 -4.31 -9.58
C ILE A 536 -27.76 -3.19 -10.10
N GLN A 537 -28.57 -3.45 -11.13
CA GLN A 537 -29.41 -2.45 -11.78
C GLN A 537 -30.70 -2.14 -11.01
N GLU A 538 -31.27 -3.15 -10.35
CA GLU A 538 -32.58 -3.07 -9.68
C GLU A 538 -32.48 -2.73 -8.19
N MET A 539 -31.33 -2.99 -7.54
CA MET A 539 -31.21 -2.77 -6.10
C MET A 539 -30.96 -1.29 -5.78
N ASP A 540 -31.91 -0.71 -5.04
CA ASP A 540 -31.74 0.61 -4.44
C ASP A 540 -30.74 0.56 -3.30
N THR A 541 -29.76 1.47 -3.30
CA THR A 541 -28.76 1.58 -2.25
C THR A 541 -28.64 3.02 -1.74
N PRO A 542 -28.26 3.22 -0.47
CA PRO A 542 -28.05 4.56 0.07
C PRO A 542 -26.98 5.33 -0.71
N SER A 543 -27.12 6.65 -0.81
CA SER A 543 -26.21 7.51 -1.58
C SER A 543 -24.76 7.53 -1.10
N TRP A 544 -24.52 7.12 0.15
CA TRP A 544 -23.17 7.01 0.72
C TRP A 544 -22.45 5.72 0.31
N LEU A 545 -23.17 4.72 -0.21
CA LEU A 545 -22.58 3.50 -0.72
C LEU A 545 -22.00 3.75 -2.11
N ARG A 546 -20.81 3.21 -2.38
CA ARG A 546 -20.14 3.44 -3.65
C ARG A 546 -20.89 2.74 -4.79
N SER A 547 -21.22 3.47 -5.85
CA SER A 547 -21.79 2.88 -7.06
C SER A 547 -20.83 1.87 -7.68
N VAL A 548 -21.37 0.75 -8.15
CA VAL A 548 -20.64 -0.29 -8.89
C VAL A 548 -21.08 -0.28 -10.37
N PRO A 549 -20.25 -0.75 -11.33
CA PRO A 549 -20.63 -0.74 -12.74
C PRO A 549 -21.83 -1.64 -13.04
N ARG A 550 -22.89 -1.06 -13.62
CA ARG A 550 -24.12 -1.77 -14.03
C ARG A 550 -23.91 -2.88 -15.06
N ASN A 551 -22.79 -2.79 -15.78
CA ASN A 551 -22.37 -3.72 -16.81
C ASN A 551 -21.26 -4.68 -16.33
N PHE A 552 -21.24 -5.00 -15.03
CA PHE A 552 -20.25 -5.87 -14.40
C PHE A 552 -19.92 -7.13 -15.23
N GLY A 553 -18.62 -7.44 -15.31
CA GLY A 553 -18.09 -8.57 -16.07
C GLY A 553 -17.83 -8.30 -17.55
N LEU A 554 -18.38 -7.21 -18.13
CA LEU A 554 -18.07 -6.79 -19.50
C LEU A 554 -16.75 -6.00 -19.56
N ALA A 555 -16.04 -6.08 -20.70
CA ALA A 555 -14.81 -5.31 -20.91
C ALA A 555 -15.04 -3.79 -20.80
N ALA A 556 -16.23 -3.31 -21.18
CA ALA A 556 -16.64 -1.91 -21.08
C ALA A 556 -16.85 -1.41 -19.63
N ALA A 557 -16.92 -2.31 -18.64
CA ALA A 557 -17.07 -1.93 -17.23
C ALA A 557 -15.77 -1.37 -16.63
N GLY A 558 -14.63 -1.53 -17.32
CA GLY A 558 -13.33 -1.10 -16.83
C GLY A 558 -12.82 -1.93 -15.64
N THR A 559 -11.81 -1.40 -14.96
CA THR A 559 -11.21 -2.04 -13.78
C THR A 559 -11.97 -1.66 -12.52
N ILE A 560 -12.60 -2.66 -11.89
CA ILE A 560 -13.19 -2.52 -10.54
C ILE A 560 -12.10 -2.16 -9.52
N LYS A 561 -12.35 -1.10 -8.74
CA LYS A 561 -11.47 -0.59 -7.67
C LYS A 561 -11.76 -1.28 -6.33
N ALA A 562 -10.83 -1.18 -5.36
CA ALA A 562 -10.98 -1.79 -4.04
C ALA A 562 -12.32 -1.48 -3.33
N ASP A 563 -12.78 -0.22 -3.31
CA ASP A 563 -14.04 0.15 -2.64
C ASP A 563 -15.29 -0.37 -3.37
N GLU A 564 -15.20 -0.49 -4.69
CA GLU A 564 -16.24 -1.14 -5.51
C GLU A 564 -16.26 -2.65 -5.23
N TRP A 565 -15.09 -3.27 -5.02
CA TRP A 565 -14.99 -4.67 -4.58
C TRP A 565 -15.61 -4.89 -3.21
N ARG A 566 -15.36 -3.99 -2.25
CA ARG A 566 -16.00 -4.03 -0.93
C ARG A 566 -17.51 -4.05 -1.08
N THR A 567 -18.04 -3.13 -1.87
CA THR A 567 -19.49 -3.02 -2.10
C THR A 567 -20.05 -4.23 -2.85
N LEU A 568 -19.40 -4.70 -3.91
CA LEU A 568 -19.80 -5.89 -4.64
C LEU A 568 -19.81 -7.13 -3.75
N ALA A 569 -18.73 -7.37 -3.00
CA ALA A 569 -18.56 -8.56 -2.18
C ALA A 569 -19.54 -8.61 -1.00
N THR A 570 -19.86 -7.47 -0.39
CA THR A 570 -20.66 -7.44 0.85
C THR A 570 -22.15 -7.14 0.63
N VAL A 571 -22.53 -6.61 -0.53
CA VAL A 571 -23.92 -6.19 -0.82
C VAL A 571 -24.50 -6.92 -2.02
N TYR A 572 -23.93 -6.71 -3.21
CA TYR A 572 -24.56 -7.16 -4.46
C TYR A 572 -24.39 -8.66 -4.74
N LEU A 573 -23.17 -9.17 -4.61
CA LEU A 573 -22.86 -10.57 -4.92
C LEU A 573 -23.54 -11.56 -3.98
N PRO A 574 -23.67 -11.33 -2.65
CA PRO A 574 -24.43 -12.21 -1.79
C PRO A 574 -25.89 -12.35 -2.25
N VAL A 575 -26.57 -11.23 -2.55
CA VAL A 575 -27.96 -11.24 -3.02
C VAL A 575 -28.07 -11.99 -4.36
N ALA A 576 -27.17 -11.71 -5.30
CA ALA A 576 -27.18 -12.36 -6.60
C ALA A 576 -26.94 -13.87 -6.49
N LEU A 577 -25.89 -14.29 -5.78
CA LEU A 577 -25.47 -15.69 -5.68
C LEU A 577 -26.46 -16.54 -4.87
N VAL A 578 -27.02 -16.02 -3.77
CA VAL A 578 -28.08 -16.70 -3.01
C VAL A 578 -29.31 -16.92 -3.89
N SER A 579 -29.65 -15.97 -4.76
CA SER A 579 -30.83 -16.11 -5.63
C SER A 579 -30.66 -17.10 -6.80
N VAL A 580 -29.46 -17.62 -7.03
CA VAL A 580 -29.19 -18.62 -8.09
C VAL A 580 -28.69 -19.96 -7.56
N TRP A 581 -28.09 -20.00 -6.36
CA TRP A 581 -27.49 -21.19 -5.77
C TRP A 581 -28.05 -21.55 -4.38
N GLY A 582 -29.02 -20.78 -3.86
CA GLY A 582 -29.63 -20.98 -2.54
C GLY A 582 -30.82 -21.96 -2.55
N ASP A 583 -31.53 -22.08 -1.42
CA ASP A 583 -32.69 -22.95 -1.30
C ASP A 583 -33.82 -22.52 -2.25
N GLY A 584 -34.49 -23.50 -2.82
CA GLY A 584 -35.65 -23.27 -3.69
C GLY A 584 -35.29 -22.79 -5.10
N THR A 585 -34.01 -22.72 -5.47
CA THR A 585 -33.61 -22.47 -6.86
C THR A 585 -33.65 -23.74 -7.70
N GLN A 586 -33.96 -23.58 -8.99
CA GLN A 586 -34.05 -24.71 -9.92
C GLN A 586 -32.66 -25.09 -10.46
N HIS A 587 -32.35 -26.38 -10.42
CA HIS A 587 -31.08 -26.93 -10.89
C HIS A 587 -31.32 -28.14 -11.80
N THR A 588 -30.31 -28.47 -12.61
CA THR A 588 -30.29 -29.61 -13.53
C THR A 588 -30.39 -30.95 -12.82
N SER A 589 -29.85 -31.05 -11.61
CA SER A 589 -29.92 -32.24 -10.75
C SER A 589 -29.81 -31.84 -9.27
N GLU A 590 -30.24 -32.74 -8.37
CA GLU A 590 -30.06 -32.57 -6.92
C GLU A 590 -28.57 -32.54 -6.52
N GLU A 591 -27.73 -33.32 -7.20
CA GLU A 591 -26.29 -33.31 -7.00
C GLU A 591 -25.67 -31.96 -7.37
N ASP A 592 -26.10 -31.36 -8.47
CA ASP A 592 -25.65 -30.03 -8.89
C ASP A 592 -26.11 -28.94 -7.93
N ALA A 593 -27.34 -29.04 -7.42
CA ALA A 593 -27.86 -28.15 -6.38
C ALA A 593 -27.01 -28.23 -5.12
N ALA A 594 -26.75 -29.44 -4.61
CA ALA A 594 -25.95 -29.67 -3.41
C ALA A 594 -24.51 -29.16 -3.58
N PHE A 595 -23.90 -29.36 -4.76
CA PHE A 595 -22.55 -28.88 -5.05
C PHE A 595 -22.49 -27.36 -5.13
N LEU A 596 -23.39 -26.71 -5.89
CA LEU A 596 -23.43 -25.24 -6.00
C LEU A 596 -23.68 -24.58 -4.65
N ARG A 597 -24.44 -25.25 -3.78
CA ARG A 597 -24.64 -24.81 -2.41
C ARG A 597 -23.37 -24.83 -1.57
N GLN A 598 -22.54 -25.87 -1.70
CA GLN A 598 -21.22 -25.88 -1.04
C GLN A 598 -20.33 -24.73 -1.54
N ILE A 599 -20.39 -24.40 -2.84
CA ILE A 599 -19.68 -23.25 -3.41
C ILE A 599 -20.23 -21.93 -2.89
N LEU A 600 -21.55 -21.83 -2.73
CA LEU A 600 -22.21 -20.68 -2.13
C LEU A 600 -21.77 -20.49 -0.68
N ASP A 601 -21.84 -21.54 0.15
CA ASP A 601 -21.44 -21.49 1.56
C ASP A 601 -19.96 -21.12 1.72
N HIS A 602 -19.10 -21.71 0.89
CA HIS A 602 -17.68 -21.33 0.82
C HIS A 602 -17.50 -19.86 0.45
N THR A 603 -18.25 -19.37 -0.55
CA THR A 603 -18.20 -17.96 -0.92
C THR A 603 -18.71 -17.06 0.19
N MET A 604 -19.76 -17.46 0.91
CA MET A 604 -20.31 -16.73 2.04
C MET A 604 -19.34 -16.67 3.22
N ASP A 605 -18.50 -17.69 3.45
CA ASP A 605 -17.42 -17.62 4.45
C ASP A 605 -16.50 -16.41 4.17
N LEU A 606 -16.06 -16.21 2.92
CA LEU A 606 -15.24 -15.05 2.55
C LEU A 606 -16.01 -13.72 2.70
N VAL A 607 -17.27 -13.67 2.25
CA VAL A 607 -18.13 -12.49 2.38
C VAL A 607 -18.29 -12.09 3.84
N CYS A 608 -18.56 -13.05 4.73
CA CYS A 608 -18.69 -12.82 6.16
C CYS A 608 -17.38 -12.31 6.75
N ALA A 609 -16.23 -12.89 6.39
CA ALA A 609 -14.93 -12.41 6.84
C ALA A 609 -14.68 -10.95 6.42
N ILE A 610 -14.92 -10.61 5.14
CA ILE A 610 -14.75 -9.23 4.64
C ILE A 610 -15.71 -8.27 5.35
N SER A 611 -16.97 -8.66 5.49
CA SER A 611 -18.01 -7.84 6.13
C SER A 611 -17.66 -7.54 7.58
N LEU A 612 -17.18 -8.54 8.33
CA LEU A 612 -16.73 -8.37 9.70
C LEU A 612 -15.50 -7.47 9.80
N ALA A 613 -14.47 -7.71 8.97
CA ALA A 613 -13.25 -6.89 8.98
C ALA A 613 -13.54 -5.41 8.67
N CYS A 614 -14.51 -5.14 7.79
CA CYS A 614 -14.89 -3.78 7.37
C CYS A 614 -15.89 -3.08 8.32
N MET A 615 -16.27 -3.69 9.45
CA MET A 615 -17.13 -3.01 10.43
C MET A 615 -16.42 -1.81 11.07
N ASN A 616 -17.21 -0.81 11.45
CA ASN A 616 -16.70 0.40 12.10
C ASN A 616 -16.22 0.19 13.55
N THR A 617 -16.60 -0.93 14.17
CA THR A 617 -16.21 -1.28 15.54
C THR A 617 -15.83 -2.76 15.64
N MET A 618 -14.86 -3.08 16.49
CA MET A 618 -14.39 -4.43 16.75
C MET A 618 -14.72 -4.86 18.18
N THR A 619 -15.24 -6.07 18.31
CA THR A 619 -15.45 -6.76 19.59
C THR A 619 -14.71 -8.09 19.56
N PRO A 620 -14.37 -8.69 20.72
CA PRO A 620 -13.76 -10.02 20.76
C PRO A 620 -14.53 -11.07 19.95
N ILE A 621 -15.87 -11.01 19.99
CA ILE A 621 -16.76 -11.91 19.24
C ILE A 621 -16.61 -11.71 17.73
N ARG A 622 -16.54 -10.46 17.24
CA ARG A 622 -16.35 -10.18 15.81
C ARG A 622 -14.98 -10.62 15.32
N VAL A 623 -13.95 -10.41 16.13
CA VAL A 623 -12.58 -10.82 15.80
C VAL A 623 -12.46 -12.34 15.75
N ALA A 624 -13.04 -13.06 16.72
CA ALA A 624 -13.11 -14.52 16.70
C ALA A 624 -13.93 -15.04 15.50
N SER A 625 -15.05 -14.38 15.18
CA SER A 625 -15.88 -14.72 14.03
C SER A 625 -15.13 -14.53 12.71
N TYR A 626 -14.37 -13.44 12.57
CA TYR A 626 -13.50 -13.21 11.42
C TYR A 626 -12.52 -14.38 11.23
N ARG A 627 -11.82 -14.78 12.29
CA ARG A 627 -10.86 -15.90 12.26
C ARG A 627 -11.54 -17.20 11.82
N ARG A 628 -12.73 -17.49 12.37
CA ARG A 628 -13.50 -18.68 12.01
C ARG A 628 -13.84 -18.71 10.52
N TYR A 629 -14.38 -17.61 9.99
CA TYR A 629 -14.79 -17.52 8.59
C TYR A 629 -13.59 -17.58 7.62
N ILE A 630 -12.50 -16.84 7.91
CA ILE A 630 -11.33 -16.86 7.03
C ILE A 630 -10.66 -18.24 7.02
N LEU A 631 -10.54 -18.91 8.16
CA LEU A 631 -9.97 -20.27 8.22
C LEU A 631 -10.86 -21.29 7.50
N SER A 632 -12.18 -21.21 7.66
CA SER A 632 -13.14 -22.05 6.93
C SER A 632 -13.03 -21.86 5.42
N TRP A 633 -12.88 -20.61 4.97
CA TRP A 633 -12.71 -20.30 3.55
C TRP A 633 -11.38 -20.83 3.01
N VAL A 634 -10.27 -20.60 3.71
CA VAL A 634 -8.93 -21.03 3.27
C VAL A 634 -8.84 -22.56 3.22
N SER A 635 -9.35 -23.28 4.22
CA SER A 635 -9.21 -24.75 4.30
C SER A 635 -9.97 -25.49 3.18
N LYS A 636 -11.10 -24.93 2.72
CA LYS A 636 -11.95 -25.54 1.67
C LYS A 636 -11.52 -25.21 0.25
N VAL A 637 -10.64 -24.22 0.03
CA VAL A 637 -10.34 -23.72 -1.32
C VAL A 637 -9.75 -24.80 -2.23
N ARG A 638 -8.87 -25.68 -1.74
CA ARG A 638 -8.27 -26.75 -2.55
C ARG A 638 -9.24 -27.88 -2.84
N ILE A 639 -10.18 -28.11 -1.93
CA ILE A 639 -11.19 -29.15 -2.04
C ILE A 639 -12.21 -28.75 -3.10
N LEU A 640 -12.74 -27.53 -2.99
CA LEU A 640 -13.81 -27.02 -3.87
C LEU A 640 -13.26 -26.44 -5.19
N HIS A 641 -12.02 -25.97 -5.19
CA HIS A 641 -11.39 -25.30 -6.33
C HIS A 641 -9.93 -25.77 -6.54
N PRO A 642 -9.71 -27.06 -6.88
CA PRO A 642 -8.37 -27.66 -6.94
C PRO A 642 -7.42 -27.01 -7.96
N ASN A 643 -7.96 -26.35 -8.98
CA ASN A 643 -7.18 -25.64 -10.00
C ASN A 643 -6.89 -24.17 -9.66
N SER A 644 -7.31 -23.69 -8.49
CA SER A 644 -7.08 -22.30 -8.05
C SER A 644 -5.60 -22.06 -7.74
N LYS A 645 -5.06 -20.95 -8.25
CA LYS A 645 -3.71 -20.50 -7.91
C LYS A 645 -3.75 -19.74 -6.60
N LEU A 646 -3.11 -20.28 -5.57
CA LEU A 646 -3.04 -19.67 -4.25
C LEU A 646 -1.94 -18.61 -4.18
N SER A 647 -2.31 -17.40 -3.79
CA SER A 647 -1.40 -16.29 -3.52
C SER A 647 -0.99 -16.26 -2.05
N VAL A 648 0.03 -15.47 -1.71
CA VAL A 648 0.45 -15.26 -0.32
C VAL A 648 -0.64 -14.57 0.52
N ASN A 649 -1.57 -13.86 -0.13
CA ASN A 649 -2.69 -13.19 0.57
C ASN A 649 -3.60 -14.16 1.32
N TYR A 650 -3.69 -15.43 0.91
CA TYR A 650 -4.43 -16.45 1.67
C TYR A 650 -3.90 -16.58 3.09
N HIS A 651 -2.58 -16.69 3.22
CA HIS A 651 -1.90 -16.77 4.49
C HIS A 651 -1.93 -15.42 5.24
N MET A 652 -1.64 -14.31 4.56
CA MET A 652 -1.62 -13.00 5.22
C MET A 652 -3.00 -12.57 5.74
N ALA A 653 -4.09 -12.99 5.10
CA ALA A 653 -5.44 -12.70 5.57
C ALA A 653 -5.78 -13.40 6.88
N ILE A 654 -5.15 -14.53 7.21
CA ILE A 654 -5.27 -15.15 8.53
C ILE A 654 -4.74 -14.18 9.59
N HIS A 655 -3.61 -13.51 9.32
CA HIS A 655 -2.99 -12.56 10.25
C HIS A 655 -3.69 -11.20 10.37
N ILE A 656 -4.70 -10.91 9.54
CA ILE A 656 -5.59 -9.76 9.78
C ILE A 656 -6.31 -9.91 11.13
N TYR A 657 -6.57 -11.15 11.57
CA TYR A 657 -7.06 -11.43 12.93
C TYR A 657 -6.18 -10.78 14.00
N ASP A 658 -4.85 -10.96 13.92
CA ASP A 658 -3.91 -10.42 14.90
C ASP A 658 -3.99 -8.89 14.94
N PHE A 659 -4.08 -8.23 13.78
CA PHE A 659 -4.18 -6.78 13.72
C PHE A 659 -5.54 -6.23 14.15
N LEU A 660 -6.64 -6.97 13.93
CA LEU A 660 -7.94 -6.62 14.48
C LEU A 660 -7.94 -6.66 16.02
N GLN A 661 -7.18 -7.59 16.63
CA GLN A 661 -6.96 -7.61 18.08
C GLN A 661 -6.09 -6.45 18.55
N LEU A 662 -4.96 -6.22 17.87
CA LEU A 662 -3.96 -5.25 18.31
C LEU A 662 -4.40 -3.79 18.11
N PHE A 663 -5.13 -3.51 17.03
CA PHE A 663 -5.41 -2.16 16.53
C PHE A 663 -6.89 -1.85 16.30
N GLY A 664 -7.77 -2.83 16.50
CA GLY A 664 -9.20 -2.65 16.27
C GLY A 664 -9.57 -2.57 14.77
N PRO A 665 -10.63 -1.83 14.41
CA PRO A 665 -11.17 -1.79 13.05
C PRO A 665 -10.17 -1.40 11.98
N VAL A 666 -10.24 -2.04 10.81
CA VAL A 666 -9.31 -1.80 9.69
C VAL A 666 -9.30 -0.36 9.18
N ARG A 667 -10.38 0.41 9.44
CA ARG A 667 -10.49 1.82 9.03
C ARG A 667 -9.39 2.71 9.61
N SER A 668 -8.81 2.31 10.74
CA SER A 668 -7.73 3.03 11.40
C SER A 668 -6.35 2.69 10.83
N TRP A 669 -6.23 1.65 9.99
CA TRP A 669 -4.94 1.13 9.49
C TRP A 669 -4.98 0.54 8.07
N TRP A 670 -5.84 1.05 7.18
CA TRP A 670 -5.89 0.65 5.76
C TRP A 670 -5.27 1.69 4.79
N CYS A 671 -4.98 1.27 3.55
CA CYS A 671 -4.33 2.09 2.54
C CYS A 671 -5.20 3.14 1.82
N PHE A 672 -6.54 3.07 1.90
CA PHE A 672 -7.44 4.00 1.19
C PHE A 672 -7.11 5.50 1.36
N PRO A 673 -6.77 6.00 2.57
CA PRO A 673 -6.37 7.40 2.73
C PRO A 673 -5.08 7.76 1.97
N PHE A 674 -4.12 6.85 1.93
CA PHE A 674 -2.84 7.06 1.25
C PHE A 674 -2.99 7.00 -0.27
N GLU A 675 -3.81 6.09 -0.80
CA GLU A 675 -4.15 6.09 -2.22
C GLU A 675 -4.86 7.38 -2.66
N ARG A 676 -5.77 7.90 -1.82
CA ARG A 676 -6.41 9.20 -2.08
C ARG A 676 -5.39 10.34 -2.08
N LEU A 677 -4.40 10.29 -1.19
CA LEU A 677 -3.29 11.25 -1.19
C LEU A 677 -2.47 11.15 -2.48
N ILE A 678 -2.13 9.95 -2.95
CA ILE A 678 -1.44 9.75 -4.23
C ILE A 678 -2.27 10.30 -5.39
N GLY A 679 -3.56 9.95 -5.44
CA GLY A 679 -4.47 10.46 -6.46
C GLY A 679 -4.59 12.00 -6.43
N TYR A 680 -4.55 12.60 -5.23
CA TYR A 680 -4.49 14.06 -5.07
C TYR A 680 -3.18 14.63 -5.62
N LEU A 681 -2.03 14.03 -5.28
CA LEU A 681 -0.72 14.44 -5.78
C LEU A 681 -0.65 14.39 -7.32
N GLN A 682 -1.16 13.33 -7.94
CA GLN A 682 -1.21 13.16 -9.41
C GLN A 682 -2.07 14.22 -10.12
N ARG A 683 -3.01 14.87 -9.41
CA ARG A 683 -3.85 15.94 -9.97
C ARG A 683 -3.29 17.34 -9.75
N LEU A 684 -2.27 17.49 -8.91
CA LEU A 684 -1.68 18.80 -8.64
C LEU A 684 -0.97 19.34 -9.88
N PRO A 685 -1.05 20.65 -10.16
CA PRO A 685 -0.26 21.26 -11.21
C PRO A 685 1.24 21.03 -10.95
N HIS A 686 1.92 20.48 -11.95
CA HIS A 686 3.32 20.16 -11.88
C HIS A 686 4.05 20.46 -13.19
N ASN A 687 5.37 20.50 -13.16
CA ASN A 687 6.19 21.01 -14.28
C ASN A 687 6.38 20.01 -15.43
N HIS A 688 5.90 18.76 -15.30
CA HIS A 688 6.06 17.67 -16.30
C HIS A 688 7.52 17.36 -16.67
N LYS A 689 8.47 17.73 -15.81
CA LYS A 689 9.89 17.48 -16.01
C LYS A 689 10.35 16.39 -15.06
N SER A 690 10.59 15.20 -15.60
CA SER A 690 11.12 14.06 -14.83
C SER A 690 12.38 14.45 -14.05
N GLY A 691 12.43 14.11 -12.75
CA GLY A 691 13.53 14.50 -11.84
C GLY A 691 13.30 15.83 -11.10
N GLU A 692 12.53 16.75 -11.67
CA GLU A 692 12.04 17.97 -10.99
C GLU A 692 10.56 17.85 -10.55
N LEU A 693 9.84 16.91 -11.16
CA LEU A 693 8.42 16.64 -10.99
C LEU A 693 8.11 16.34 -9.52
N GLU A 694 8.85 15.42 -8.92
CA GLU A 694 8.64 14.93 -7.57
C GLU A 694 8.82 16.03 -6.52
N ALA A 695 9.85 16.86 -6.69
CA ALA A 695 10.07 18.04 -5.85
C ALA A 695 8.92 19.05 -5.98
N THR A 696 8.43 19.26 -7.20
CA THR A 696 7.28 20.14 -7.47
C THR A 696 6.00 19.60 -6.84
N MET A 697 5.72 18.30 -6.96
CA MET A 697 4.55 17.65 -6.35
C MET A 697 4.55 17.81 -4.83
N ALA A 698 5.67 17.51 -4.17
CA ALA A 698 5.80 17.64 -2.72
C ALA A 698 5.69 19.10 -2.25
N ALA A 699 6.26 20.05 -2.99
CA ALA A 699 6.19 21.48 -2.68
C ALA A 699 4.76 22.03 -2.85
N THR A 700 4.09 21.69 -3.95
CA THR A 700 2.71 22.09 -4.18
C THR A 700 1.80 21.52 -3.10
N PHE A 701 1.93 20.22 -2.78
CA PHE A 701 1.17 19.60 -1.68
C PHE A 701 1.36 20.36 -0.36
N THR A 702 2.61 20.60 0.03
CA THR A 702 2.95 21.28 1.29
C THR A 702 2.33 22.67 1.35
N ARG A 703 2.40 23.44 0.26
CA ARG A 703 1.79 24.78 0.17
C ARG A 703 0.28 24.74 0.33
N VAL A 704 -0.39 23.82 -0.36
CA VAL A 704 -1.86 23.71 -0.26
C VAL A 704 -2.29 23.22 1.11
N ALA A 705 -1.61 22.21 1.67
CA ALA A 705 -1.88 21.70 3.01
C ALA A 705 -1.75 22.82 4.06
N ARG A 706 -0.67 23.60 4.00
CA ARG A 706 -0.46 24.75 4.91
C ARG A 706 -1.46 25.87 4.71
N LEU A 707 -1.87 26.15 3.46
CA LEU A 707 -2.91 27.14 3.20
C LEU A 707 -4.24 26.71 3.83
N ARG A 708 -4.61 25.42 3.70
CA ARG A 708 -5.78 24.84 4.36
C ARG A 708 -5.67 24.89 5.89
N GLN A 709 -4.50 24.57 6.45
CA GLN A 709 -4.25 24.71 7.90
C GLN A 709 -4.42 26.17 8.36
N TRP A 710 -3.92 27.13 7.58
CA TRP A 710 -4.01 28.56 7.87
C TRP A 710 -5.47 29.05 7.85
N LEU A 711 -6.25 28.62 6.85
CA LEU A 711 -7.69 28.85 6.77
C LEU A 711 -8.48 28.12 7.87
N GLY A 712 -7.90 27.03 8.40
CA GLY A 712 -8.44 26.22 9.48
C GLY A 712 -8.46 26.89 10.86
N ARG A 713 -7.80 28.04 11.04
CA ARG A 713 -7.62 28.67 12.35
C ARG A 713 -8.96 29.14 12.94
N PRO A 714 -9.20 28.93 14.25
CA PRO A 714 -10.46 29.34 14.89
C PRO A 714 -10.65 30.87 14.88
N ASN A 715 -9.56 31.62 15.00
CA ASN A 715 -9.55 33.09 15.09
C ASN A 715 -9.42 33.77 13.71
N LEU A 716 -9.94 33.16 12.65
CA LEU A 716 -9.94 33.76 11.32
C LEU A 716 -10.89 34.97 11.28
N ASP A 717 -10.49 36.05 10.60
CA ASP A 717 -11.33 37.22 10.35
C ASP A 717 -12.65 36.82 9.64
N PRO A 718 -13.81 37.46 9.95
CA PRO A 718 -15.09 37.11 9.32
C PRO A 718 -15.06 37.09 7.79
N PHE A 719 -14.37 38.04 7.15
CA PHE A 719 -14.25 38.07 5.70
C PHE A 719 -13.45 36.86 5.17
N LEU A 720 -12.41 36.45 5.89
CA LEU A 720 -11.64 35.27 5.51
C LEU A 720 -12.40 33.96 5.74
N LYS A 721 -13.35 33.93 6.69
CA LYS A 721 -14.27 32.78 6.88
C LYS A 721 -15.18 32.62 5.68
N GLU A 722 -15.73 33.70 5.14
CA GLU A 722 -16.50 33.68 3.89
C GLU A 722 -15.62 33.25 2.70
N CYS A 723 -14.41 33.78 2.59
CA CYS A 723 -13.45 33.35 1.57
C CYS A 723 -13.13 31.85 1.68
N ARG A 724 -13.06 31.31 2.89
CA ARG A 724 -12.88 29.88 3.13
C ARG A 724 -14.06 29.07 2.61
N LEU A 725 -15.30 29.50 2.80
CA LEU A 725 -16.47 28.78 2.25
C LEU A 725 -16.41 28.68 0.72
N VAL A 726 -16.03 29.79 0.06
CA VAL A 726 -15.83 29.81 -1.40
C VAL A 726 -14.66 28.92 -1.80
N PHE A 727 -13.56 28.97 -1.05
CA PHE A 727 -12.39 28.13 -1.27
C PHE A 727 -12.73 26.65 -1.13
N ASP A 728 -13.44 26.26 -0.07
CA ASP A 728 -13.85 24.89 0.19
C ASP A 728 -14.89 24.42 -0.86
N LYS A 729 -15.74 25.32 -1.38
CA LYS A 729 -16.62 25.00 -2.50
C LYS A 729 -15.87 24.79 -3.81
N ALA A 730 -14.84 25.59 -4.08
CA ALA A 730 -14.05 25.53 -5.30
C ALA A 730 -13.00 24.41 -5.30
N PHE A 731 -12.43 24.11 -4.13
CA PHE A 731 -11.25 23.25 -3.96
C PHE A 731 -11.40 22.19 -2.86
N GLY A 732 -12.46 22.23 -2.05
CA GLY A 732 -12.60 21.40 -0.85
C GLY A 732 -12.91 19.93 -1.10
N ASN A 733 -13.56 19.58 -2.23
CA ASN A 733 -13.95 18.20 -2.54
C ASN A 733 -13.81 17.86 -4.04
N LYS A 734 -12.65 17.33 -4.44
CA LYS A 734 -12.48 16.39 -5.57
C LYS A 734 -11.32 15.42 -5.33
#